data_AF-A0A2Z5G053-F1
#
_entry.id   AF-A0A2Z5G053-F1
#
_cell.length_a   1.000
_cell.length_b   1.000
_cell.length_c   1.000
_cell.angle_alpha   90.00
_cell.angle_beta   90.00
_cell.angle_gamma   90.00
#
_symmetry.space_group_name_H-M   'P 1'
#
loop_
_entity.id
_entity.type
_entity.pdbx_description
1 polymer ?
#
loop_
_entity_poly.entity_id
_entity_poly.type
_entity_poly.pdbx_seq_one_letter_code
_entity_poly.pdbx_strand_id
1 'polypeptide(L)'
;MRMPLAGTTPAAVKSARDLGAVEGGRSLNRMILVLTPSPDQQTSMNNLVESLHARNSPAYHQWLTPEQFAAQFGPSDEDIAKVQGWLQSQGLNPTGVSRGRQWIEFSGTVQQINGAFATSIHRFALNGETHISNSTDVSIPEALSPVVAGVLSLNDFRKQPANTKPVLVKRNAEGSPVPVGGNFTSTNGNGDWFYDLAPADFHTIYNELPLLKSGIDGKGVSIAIAGRSDISLADVQAFRQIFGLPQNDPNIIVNGTDPGFPNNGRDQVESSLDIEWAGAAAPRATINLVESASTDTTDGIDLSNAYIVDHALAPIVSVSYGECEANIGPAGNAFYYELWQQAAAEGITVFVSTGDFGAAQCDGDLQAANMEPQGPALLGPSINGLSSTPFNVAVGGTQFNEAGNYAAYWSLNNSALSKSALGYIPEQAWDGSCDPNLPATGTNCANGQTSYNLEGGGGGPSNCSHASIDSQGNETCLGGYHKPKWQTAIGVPRDGVRDTPDLTLNASPYDDGYLLCVAASCATESLNGQTVLAQWASVGGTSASAPSMAGIMALVEQKNGAFQGQADYVFYKLAAEDKLSSCDSSTLTNPTTSTACIFNDITMGNNSVPGLPGYGTSTAEWSAGKGYDMATGLGTVNAANLVANWDKLSFSASATTLATSVSELVHGQPLPIKVSVTSKSKSGPTPIGDVALITDKFGDAGHFALDASGSYSGAVTSLPGGTYTLAARYGGDGSYASSVSKPVRLTIAPEKSTIAVHFDVLDPRTNQIVPYTGTAQYAFPFYVSVKVEGKSGHGLATGRVNILNGNKVVLSAPLNSSGTAYIATGSGTAYTFPAGASSVSVQYLGDDSFDSGTSASQQVTFQKQQISTYVGISAYDVPAGQPVFLIADIPPGYGSAIPTGTFQFYDNDKPLGAPIAIPNNGLGYATVTYTARLTTQGTHSITVGYSGDVNFAAVSGTNPAVANASSFVIVPVTGAATVTSIVQTPTSVTYGQSFSYIVTVTPVKKGGPVPTGQVTITGNGNFDGSATLINGIGNVIMEQPNAGTAKVYAQYQGDTHYAASTSPVVTTTVARLTTPVSLTSTASHVVTGQQTSLNMVVEGYSYGQFGYNNPTGTVQFFTAVDGGPPQAITPAINMLPLQPEINAGASVRVRLPAGRNVVTGRFRAIQTSTQKRLSPSPSLSRTETLQSEQSRNDKAQRGAAAGTRSSPKEECLMPRSPATPFPSSSILQAF
;
A
#
# COMPACT_ATOMS: atom_id res chain seq x y z
N MET A 1 10.41 -18.20 18.79
CA MET A 1 11.07 -16.84 18.88
C MET A 1 10.77 -16.03 17.61
N ARG A 2 10.25 -14.83 17.90
CA ARG A 2 9.86 -13.91 16.80
C ARG A 2 10.94 -12.83 16.61
N MET A 3 11.29 -12.63 15.49
CA MET A 3 12.21 -11.54 15.13
C MET A 3 11.42 -10.29 14.68
N PRO A 4 11.65 -9.15 15.48
CA PRO A 4 10.97 -7.92 15.04
C PRO A 4 11.51 -7.43 13.70
N LEU A 5 10.61 -7.06 12.93
CA LEU A 5 10.99 -6.37 11.68
C LEU A 5 10.74 -4.87 11.85
N ALA A 6 11.86 -4.16 12.15
CA ALA A 6 11.74 -2.72 12.45
C ALA A 6 11.32 -1.92 11.21
N GLY A 7 10.56 -0.81 11.48
CA GLY A 7 10.25 0.17 10.39
C GLY A 7 9.02 -0.23 9.60
N THR A 8 8.19 -1.15 10.24
CA THR A 8 6.96 -1.59 9.53
C THR A 8 5.76 -0.75 9.97
N THR A 9 5.95 0.09 11.04
CA THR A 9 4.88 1.03 11.41
C THR A 9 5.18 2.40 10.78
N PRO A 10 4.12 2.90 10.08
CA PRO A 10 4.35 4.19 9.40
C PRO A 10 4.60 5.32 10.41
N ALA A 11 5.49 6.26 10.01
CA ALA A 11 5.84 7.40 10.90
C ALA A 11 4.59 8.24 11.23
N ALA A 12 3.65 8.28 10.30
CA ALA A 12 2.44 9.10 10.51
C ALA A 12 1.63 8.61 11.74
N VAL A 13 1.84 7.40 12.09
CA VAL A 13 1.06 6.83 13.21
C VAL A 13 1.54 7.45 14.52
N LYS A 14 2.77 7.91 14.61
CA LYS A 14 3.30 8.50 15.87
C LYS A 14 2.61 9.83 16.18
N SER A 15 2.19 10.48 15.19
CA SER A 15 1.56 11.79 15.44
C SER A 15 0.03 11.69 15.41
N ALA A 16 -0.47 10.44 15.20
CA ALA A 16 -1.93 10.29 15.06
C ALA A 16 -2.54 9.87 16.40
N ARG A 17 -3.80 10.35 16.61
CA ARG A 17 -4.54 9.89 17.81
C ARG A 17 -5.09 8.47 17.61
N ASP A 18 -4.61 7.58 18.48
CA ASP A 18 -5.04 6.18 18.39
C ASP A 18 -6.50 6.03 18.85
N LEU A 19 -7.36 5.54 17.99
CA LEU A 19 -8.82 5.44 18.32
C LEU A 19 -9.16 4.04 18.79
N GLY A 20 -8.10 3.18 18.94
CA GLY A 20 -8.34 1.83 19.52
C GLY A 20 -8.23 0.75 18.43
N ALA A 21 -8.31 -0.51 18.91
CA ALA A 21 -8.07 -1.69 18.06
C ALA A 21 -9.25 -1.91 17.10
N VAL A 22 -8.82 -2.31 15.87
CA VAL A 22 -9.86 -2.69 14.88
C VAL A 22 -10.43 -4.06 15.27
N GLU A 23 -11.74 -4.28 15.05
CA GLU A 23 -12.41 -5.55 15.41
C GLU A 23 -11.69 -6.76 14.79
N GLY A 24 -11.51 -7.82 15.59
CA GLY A 24 -10.73 -9.02 15.24
C GLY A 24 -11.29 -9.73 13.99
N GLY A 25 -12.62 -9.73 13.74
CA GLY A 25 -13.24 -10.50 12.62
C GLY A 25 -13.12 -9.75 11.29
N ARG A 26 -12.61 -8.48 11.29
CA ARG A 26 -12.52 -7.74 10.02
C ARG A 26 -11.47 -8.38 9.09
N SER A 27 -11.84 -8.59 7.80
CA SER A 27 -10.92 -9.24 6.83
C SER A 27 -9.98 -8.20 6.21
N LEU A 28 -8.70 -8.54 6.25
CA LEU A 28 -7.73 -7.75 5.48
C LEU A 28 -7.24 -8.54 4.26
N ASN A 29 -7.34 -7.90 3.10
CA ASN A 29 -7.14 -8.69 1.86
C ASN A 29 -5.91 -8.19 1.09
N ARG A 30 -5.22 -9.16 0.47
CA ARG A 30 -4.20 -8.96 -0.59
C ARG A 30 -2.99 -8.24 -0.01
N MET A 31 -2.62 -8.64 1.16
CA MET A 31 -1.33 -8.15 1.71
C MET A 31 -0.15 -8.84 1.00
N ILE A 32 1.04 -8.13 1.02
CA ILE A 32 2.20 -8.69 0.28
C ILE A 32 3.34 -8.93 1.27
N LEU A 33 3.64 -10.22 1.37
CA LEU A 33 4.87 -10.57 2.13
C LEU A 33 6.08 -10.59 1.19
N VAL A 34 7.08 -9.74 1.50
CA VAL A 34 8.25 -9.56 0.60
C VAL A 34 9.31 -10.60 0.97
N LEU A 35 9.79 -11.24 -0.14
CA LEU A 35 10.81 -12.30 0.10
C LEU A 35 12.19 -11.77 -0.29
N THR A 36 13.14 -12.30 0.32
CA THR A 36 14.49 -11.78 0.02
C THR A 36 15.36 -12.94 -0.49
N PRO A 37 16.05 -12.65 -1.59
CA PRO A 37 17.00 -13.67 -2.06
C PRO A 37 18.23 -13.77 -1.15
N SER A 38 18.90 -14.86 -1.23
CA SER A 38 20.17 -14.94 -0.49
C SER A 38 21.20 -13.94 -1.02
N PRO A 39 22.13 -13.53 -0.27
CA PRO A 39 23.16 -12.58 -0.73
C PRO A 39 23.85 -13.09 -2.01
N ASP A 40 24.11 -14.40 -2.10
CA ASP A 40 24.75 -14.92 -3.34
C ASP A 40 23.82 -14.76 -4.55
N GLN A 41 22.54 -15.09 -4.26
CA GLN A 41 21.58 -14.91 -5.38
C GLN A 41 21.51 -13.44 -5.80
N GLN A 42 21.51 -12.55 -4.79
CA GLN A 42 21.44 -11.11 -5.13
C GLN A 42 22.70 -10.68 -5.89
N THR A 43 23.82 -11.08 -5.49
CA THR A 43 25.06 -10.75 -6.24
C THR A 43 25.00 -11.31 -7.65
N SER A 44 24.62 -12.58 -7.78
CA SER A 44 24.48 -13.17 -9.13
C SER A 44 23.48 -12.39 -9.99
N MET A 45 22.40 -12.00 -9.34
CA MET A 45 21.40 -11.20 -10.09
C MET A 45 22.03 -9.87 -10.56
N ASN A 46 22.74 -9.18 -9.66
CA ASN A 46 23.38 -7.91 -10.08
C ASN A 46 24.35 -8.14 -11.24
N ASN A 47 25.09 -9.23 -11.24
CA ASN A 47 26.03 -9.51 -12.35
C ASN A 47 25.28 -9.81 -13.66
N LEU A 48 24.24 -10.58 -13.48
CA LEU A 48 23.51 -10.89 -14.73
C LEU A 48 22.93 -9.61 -15.35
N VAL A 49 22.29 -8.79 -14.46
CA VAL A 49 21.68 -7.56 -15.03
C VAL A 49 22.78 -6.75 -15.75
N GLU A 50 24.00 -6.76 -15.19
CA GLU A 50 25.11 -6.08 -15.91
C GLU A 50 25.38 -6.76 -17.26
N SER A 51 25.43 -8.02 -17.26
CA SER A 51 25.74 -8.76 -18.50
C SER A 51 24.62 -8.60 -19.54
N LEU A 52 23.34 -8.52 -19.06
CA LEU A 52 22.21 -8.42 -20.01
C LEU A 52 22.25 -7.07 -20.74
N HIS A 53 23.08 -6.13 -20.15
CA HIS A 53 23.05 -4.78 -20.75
C HIS A 53 24.43 -4.43 -21.33
N ALA A 54 25.28 -5.43 -21.32
CA ALA A 54 26.61 -5.23 -21.93
C ALA A 54 26.63 -5.83 -23.34
N ARG A 55 26.87 -4.99 -24.39
CA ARG A 55 26.75 -5.43 -25.81
C ARG A 55 27.79 -6.50 -26.13
N ASN A 56 28.85 -6.52 -25.38
CA ASN A 56 29.90 -7.53 -25.69
C ASN A 56 29.68 -8.81 -24.90
N SER A 57 28.59 -8.82 -24.15
CA SER A 57 28.27 -10.05 -23.40
C SER A 57 27.42 -11.02 -24.24
N PRO A 58 27.70 -12.29 -24.17
CA PRO A 58 26.85 -13.26 -24.87
C PRO A 58 25.41 -13.25 -24.32
N ALA A 59 25.26 -12.70 -23.16
CA ALA A 59 23.91 -12.66 -22.54
C ALA A 59 23.17 -11.37 -22.92
N TYR A 60 23.89 -10.52 -23.75
CA TYR A 60 23.26 -9.24 -24.13
C TYR A 60 21.86 -9.45 -24.71
N HIS A 61 20.87 -8.87 -23.94
CA HIS A 61 19.44 -8.78 -24.32
C HIS A 61 18.81 -10.16 -24.43
N GLN A 62 19.50 -11.09 -23.78
CA GLN A 62 18.78 -12.38 -23.57
C GLN A 62 17.97 -12.31 -22.27
N TRP A 63 16.83 -11.57 -22.46
CA TRP A 63 16.02 -11.25 -21.28
C TRP A 63 15.38 -12.52 -20.69
N LEU A 64 15.11 -12.42 -19.43
CA LEU A 64 14.49 -13.58 -18.76
C LEU A 64 12.97 -13.44 -18.71
N THR A 65 12.33 -14.64 -18.76
CA THR A 65 10.90 -14.61 -18.34
C THR A 65 10.81 -14.58 -16.81
N PRO A 66 9.63 -14.21 -16.30
CA PRO A 66 9.49 -14.24 -14.83
C PRO A 66 9.80 -15.62 -14.26
N GLU A 67 9.45 -16.71 -14.92
CA GLU A 67 9.72 -18.08 -14.40
C GLU A 67 11.23 -18.38 -14.41
N GLN A 68 11.89 -17.90 -15.54
CA GLN A 68 13.36 -18.11 -15.57
C GLN A 68 14.03 -17.30 -14.46
N PHE A 69 13.48 -16.11 -14.31
CA PHE A 69 14.02 -15.29 -13.20
C PHE A 69 13.83 -16.00 -11.86
N ALA A 70 12.67 -16.48 -11.59
CA ALA A 70 12.37 -17.18 -10.32
C ALA A 70 13.32 -18.38 -10.11
N ALA A 71 13.49 -19.10 -11.19
CA ALA A 71 14.31 -20.33 -11.06
C ALA A 71 15.76 -19.98 -10.69
N GLN A 72 16.19 -18.78 -11.10
CA GLN A 72 17.64 -18.49 -10.89
C GLN A 72 17.84 -17.63 -9.65
N PHE A 73 16.78 -16.83 -9.38
CA PHE A 73 17.19 -15.82 -8.37
C PHE A 73 16.14 -15.76 -7.26
N GLY A 74 15.04 -16.48 -7.47
CA GLY A 74 14.00 -16.46 -6.41
C GLY A 74 14.33 -17.48 -5.31
N PRO A 75 13.64 -17.26 -4.16
CA PRO A 75 13.81 -18.28 -3.11
C PRO A 75 13.44 -19.69 -3.61
N SER A 76 14.08 -20.72 -2.98
CA SER A 76 13.82 -22.12 -3.40
C SER A 76 12.36 -22.51 -3.15
N ASP A 77 11.90 -23.46 -3.81
CA ASP A 77 10.51 -23.95 -3.62
C ASP A 77 10.30 -24.42 -2.17
N GLU A 78 11.39 -24.98 -1.65
CA GLU A 78 11.26 -25.43 -0.24
C GLU A 78 11.04 -24.25 0.72
N ASP A 79 11.79 -23.18 0.52
CA ASP A 79 11.60 -21.98 1.37
C ASP A 79 10.21 -21.37 1.17
N ILE A 80 9.81 -21.36 -0.12
CA ILE A 80 8.46 -20.81 -0.37
C ILE A 80 7.41 -21.67 0.34
N ALA A 81 7.53 -22.99 0.31
CA ALA A 81 6.54 -23.89 0.96
C ALA A 81 6.55 -23.67 2.48
N LYS A 82 7.78 -23.39 2.99
CA LYS A 82 7.86 -23.15 4.45
C LYS A 82 7.12 -21.87 4.83
N VAL A 83 7.30 -20.84 4.03
CA VAL A 83 6.63 -19.56 4.37
C VAL A 83 5.12 -19.72 4.18
N GLN A 84 4.67 -20.36 3.08
CA GLN A 84 3.22 -20.57 2.87
C GLN A 84 2.63 -21.43 3.99
N GLY A 85 3.40 -22.54 4.34
CA GLY A 85 2.93 -23.41 5.45
C GLY A 85 2.74 -22.61 6.74
N TRP A 86 3.72 -21.70 6.98
CA TRP A 86 3.59 -20.87 8.20
C TRP A 86 2.38 -19.94 8.11
N LEU A 87 2.21 -19.25 6.97
CA LEU A 87 1.01 -18.39 6.85
C LEU A 87 -0.28 -19.19 7.05
N GLN A 88 -0.36 -20.38 6.52
CA GLN A 88 -1.59 -21.21 6.66
C GLN A 88 -1.77 -21.65 8.12
N SER A 89 -0.63 -21.99 8.75
CA SER A 89 -0.75 -22.45 10.15
C SER A 89 -1.24 -21.31 11.05
N GLN A 90 -1.05 -20.08 10.55
CA GLN A 90 -1.57 -18.94 11.35
C GLN A 90 -3.00 -18.59 10.94
N GLY A 91 -3.61 -19.49 10.10
CA GLY A 91 -5.03 -19.27 9.71
C GLY A 91 -5.15 -18.25 8.57
N LEU A 92 -3.94 -17.83 8.08
CA LEU A 92 -3.98 -16.89 6.94
C LEU A 92 -4.05 -17.64 5.62
N ASN A 93 -4.51 -16.94 4.63
CA ASN A 93 -4.75 -17.58 3.31
C ASN A 93 -3.76 -17.03 2.27
N PRO A 94 -2.66 -17.79 2.03
CA PRO A 94 -1.77 -17.36 0.93
C PRO A 94 -2.46 -17.50 -0.44
N THR A 95 -2.71 -16.45 -1.10
CA THR A 95 -3.58 -16.46 -2.30
C THR A 95 -2.72 -16.59 -3.57
N GLY A 96 -1.30 -16.49 -3.33
CA GLY A 96 -0.50 -16.74 -4.56
C GLY A 96 0.94 -16.29 -4.34
N VAL A 97 1.85 -17.07 -4.99
CA VAL A 97 3.27 -16.70 -5.06
C VAL A 97 3.54 -15.99 -6.40
N SER A 98 4.30 -14.84 -6.14
CA SER A 98 4.57 -14.13 -7.42
C SER A 98 5.37 -15.02 -8.38
N ARG A 99 5.26 -14.83 -9.69
CA ARG A 99 5.91 -15.68 -10.72
C ARG A 99 7.42 -15.55 -10.64
N GLY A 100 7.91 -14.40 -10.21
CA GLY A 100 9.37 -14.21 -10.04
C GLY A 100 9.82 -14.69 -8.65
N ARG A 101 8.91 -15.21 -7.80
CA ARG A 101 9.11 -15.74 -6.43
C ARG A 101 9.76 -14.68 -5.54
N GLN A 102 9.25 -13.39 -5.72
CA GLN A 102 9.83 -12.33 -4.88
C GLN A 102 8.88 -11.96 -3.75
N TRP A 103 7.64 -12.37 -3.84
CA TRP A 103 6.69 -12.03 -2.76
C TRP A 103 5.53 -13.03 -2.78
N ILE A 104 4.84 -13.10 -1.62
CA ILE A 104 3.62 -13.92 -1.51
C ILE A 104 2.45 -13.01 -1.10
N GLU A 105 1.37 -13.12 -1.95
CA GLU A 105 0.13 -12.42 -1.56
C GLU A 105 -0.71 -13.28 -0.60
N PHE A 106 -1.24 -12.60 0.46
CA PHE A 106 -2.04 -13.42 1.40
C PHE A 106 -3.12 -12.55 2.04
N SER A 107 -4.18 -13.20 2.65
CA SER A 107 -5.30 -12.50 3.31
C SER A 107 -5.63 -13.19 4.63
N GLY A 108 -6.34 -12.45 5.50
CA GLY A 108 -6.78 -13.01 6.80
C GLY A 108 -7.54 -11.96 7.60
N THR A 109 -8.04 -12.41 8.80
CA THR A 109 -8.77 -11.46 9.66
C THR A 109 -7.76 -10.68 10.53
N VAL A 110 -8.23 -9.58 11.08
CA VAL A 110 -7.36 -8.75 11.95
C VAL A 110 -6.81 -9.61 13.10
N GLN A 111 -7.64 -10.47 13.67
CA GLN A 111 -7.17 -11.34 14.77
C GLN A 111 -6.04 -12.27 14.29
N GLN A 112 -6.15 -12.80 13.10
CA GLN A 112 -5.09 -13.70 12.59
C GLN A 112 -3.82 -12.92 12.28
N ILE A 113 -4.01 -11.71 11.75
CA ILE A 113 -2.81 -10.89 11.42
C ILE A 113 -2.12 -10.48 12.72
N ASN A 114 -2.94 -10.04 13.72
CA ASN A 114 -2.32 -9.67 15.01
C ASN A 114 -1.53 -10.84 15.61
N GLY A 115 -2.13 -12.02 15.46
CA GLY A 115 -1.46 -13.21 16.04
C GLY A 115 -0.20 -13.60 15.23
N ALA A 116 -0.29 -13.49 13.89
CA ALA A 116 0.83 -13.99 13.06
C ALA A 116 2.02 -13.02 13.12
N PHE A 117 1.81 -11.74 13.26
CA PHE A 117 2.92 -10.78 13.10
C PHE A 117 3.13 -10.04 14.42
N ALA A 118 2.53 -10.53 15.50
CA ALA A 118 2.70 -9.94 16.85
C ALA A 118 2.60 -8.41 16.81
N THR A 119 1.55 -7.97 16.20
CA THR A 119 1.20 -6.53 16.22
C THR A 119 -0.30 -6.37 16.48
N SER A 120 -0.69 -5.07 16.64
CA SER A 120 -2.15 -4.81 16.75
C SER A 120 -2.59 -3.77 15.71
N ILE A 121 -3.64 -4.15 14.96
CA ILE A 121 -4.15 -3.19 13.96
C ILE A 121 -5.13 -2.23 14.65
N HIS A 122 -4.85 -0.97 14.52
CA HIS A 122 -5.71 0.05 15.16
C HIS A 122 -6.26 1.01 14.10
N ARG A 123 -7.29 1.82 14.63
CA ARG A 123 -7.73 3.00 13.88
C ARG A 123 -7.04 4.25 14.44
N PHE A 124 -6.62 4.97 13.43
CA PHE A 124 -5.96 6.21 13.86
C PHE A 124 -6.66 7.42 13.22
N ALA A 125 -6.90 8.41 14.17
CA ALA A 125 -7.41 9.70 13.62
C ALA A 125 -6.23 10.67 13.41
N LEU A 126 -6.13 11.03 12.25
CA LEU A 126 -5.06 12.00 11.91
C LEU A 126 -5.64 13.06 10.95
N ASN A 127 -5.76 14.38 11.53
CA ASN A 127 -6.23 15.54 10.75
C ASN A 127 -7.62 15.30 10.17
N GLY A 128 -8.54 14.74 10.97
CA GLY A 128 -9.98 14.67 10.62
C GLY A 128 -10.29 13.41 9.79
N GLU A 129 -9.06 12.59 9.43
CA GLU A 129 -9.31 11.34 8.69
C GLU A 129 -8.96 10.13 9.57
N THR A 130 -9.79 9.10 9.30
CA THR A 130 -9.50 7.85 10.04
C THR A 130 -8.68 6.90 9.16
N HIS A 131 -7.59 6.38 9.77
CA HIS A 131 -6.73 5.42 9.07
C HIS A 131 -6.61 4.12 9.87
N ILE A 132 -6.26 3.04 9.00
CA ILE A 132 -5.96 1.76 9.65
C ILE A 132 -4.47 1.44 9.46
N SER A 133 -3.88 1.00 10.60
CA SER A 133 -2.46 0.65 10.50
C SER A 133 -2.06 -0.27 11.66
N ASN A 134 -0.90 -0.97 11.42
CA ASN A 134 -0.34 -1.66 12.61
C ASN A 134 0.22 -0.64 13.62
N SER A 135 0.00 -0.93 14.96
CA SER A 135 0.34 0.06 16.00
C SER A 135 1.78 -0.13 16.48
N THR A 136 2.34 -1.27 16.14
CA THR A 136 3.77 -1.52 16.46
C THR A 136 4.41 -2.25 15.28
N ASP A 137 5.71 -2.24 15.32
CA ASP A 137 6.41 -3.01 14.26
C ASP A 137 6.06 -4.51 14.35
N VAL A 138 6.10 -5.16 13.19
CA VAL A 138 5.63 -6.55 13.15
C VAL A 138 6.82 -7.47 13.44
N SER A 139 6.53 -8.64 13.90
CA SER A 139 7.59 -9.67 14.02
C SER A 139 7.16 -10.98 13.36
N ILE A 140 8.14 -11.69 12.93
CA ILE A 140 7.90 -13.00 12.32
C ILE A 140 8.73 -14.04 13.05
N PRO A 141 8.38 -15.32 12.74
CA PRO A 141 9.24 -16.35 13.34
C PRO A 141 10.70 -16.22 12.84
N GLU A 142 11.58 -16.25 13.71
CA GLU A 142 13.02 -16.04 13.37
C GLU A 142 13.46 -16.98 12.25
N ALA A 143 12.87 -18.22 12.15
CA ALA A 143 13.25 -19.19 11.13
C ALA A 143 12.96 -18.65 9.71
N LEU A 144 12.10 -17.67 9.71
CA LEU A 144 11.72 -17.20 8.35
C LEU A 144 12.54 -15.97 7.97
N SER A 145 13.38 -15.41 8.89
CA SER A 145 14.02 -14.09 8.67
C SER A 145 15.02 -14.14 7.52
N PRO A 146 15.57 -15.41 7.22
CA PRO A 146 16.51 -15.42 6.09
C PRO A 146 15.80 -15.27 4.74
N VAL A 147 14.49 -15.53 4.71
CA VAL A 147 13.85 -15.51 3.36
C VAL A 147 12.77 -14.42 3.34
N VAL A 148 12.39 -13.81 4.53
CA VAL A 148 11.32 -12.80 4.52
C VAL A 148 11.94 -11.44 4.87
N ALA A 149 11.77 -10.54 3.89
CA ALA A 149 12.26 -9.16 4.15
C ALA A 149 11.25 -8.37 4.98
N GLY A 150 9.98 -8.71 4.90
CA GLY A 150 8.97 -7.98 5.71
C GLY A 150 7.61 -8.02 5.00
N VAL A 151 6.69 -7.29 5.58
CA VAL A 151 5.36 -7.11 4.96
C VAL A 151 5.32 -5.71 4.33
N LEU A 152 5.02 -5.74 3.02
CA LEU A 152 5.11 -4.47 2.27
C LEU A 152 4.33 -3.35 2.98
N SER A 153 3.09 -3.70 3.43
CA SER A 153 2.35 -2.66 4.20
C SER A 153 1.18 -3.32 4.95
N LEU A 154 0.86 -2.80 6.10
CA LEU A 154 -0.35 -3.15 6.87
C LEU A 154 -1.10 -1.89 7.29
N ASN A 155 -1.03 -0.92 6.32
CA ASN A 155 -1.70 0.37 6.59
C ASN A 155 -2.32 0.92 5.31
N ASP A 156 -3.09 2.05 5.56
CA ASP A 156 -3.74 2.60 4.35
C ASP A 156 -3.24 4.01 4.08
N PHE A 157 -2.01 4.24 4.46
CA PHE A 157 -1.37 5.48 3.97
C PHE A 157 -0.88 5.30 2.53
N ARG A 158 -1.46 6.16 1.66
CA ARG A 158 -1.30 5.80 0.24
C ARG A 158 -0.30 6.74 -0.44
N LYS A 159 0.38 6.12 -1.47
CA LYS A 159 1.27 6.96 -2.31
C LYS A 159 0.46 7.99 -3.10
N GLN A 160 1.15 9.15 -3.36
CA GLN A 160 0.39 10.25 -3.98
C GLN A 160 0.82 10.44 -5.44
N PRO A 161 -0.19 10.72 -6.29
CA PRO A 161 0.21 11.06 -7.66
C PRO A 161 1.06 12.33 -7.73
N ALA A 162 2.10 12.36 -8.62
CA ALA A 162 2.99 13.54 -8.76
C ALA A 162 2.46 14.52 -9.81
N ASN A 163 1.11 14.96 -9.67
CA ASN A 163 0.54 15.95 -10.61
C ASN A 163 0.02 17.15 -9.83
N THR A 164 0.08 18.29 -10.55
CA THR A 164 -0.55 19.50 -9.94
C THR A 164 -2.07 19.45 -10.12
N LYS A 165 -2.80 20.19 -9.28
CA LYS A 165 -4.28 20.28 -9.46
C LYS A 165 -4.62 20.87 -10.84
N PRO A 166 -5.53 20.07 -11.57
CA PRO A 166 -5.86 20.63 -12.89
C PRO A 166 -6.58 21.98 -12.78
N VAL A 167 -6.19 22.94 -13.52
CA VAL A 167 -6.90 24.24 -13.55
C VAL A 167 -7.84 24.25 -14.76
N LEU A 168 -9.38 24.53 -14.30
CA LEU A 168 -10.41 24.66 -15.36
C LEU A 168 -10.49 26.12 -15.83
N VAL A 169 -10.35 26.66 -17.00
CA VAL A 169 -10.37 28.10 -17.32
C VAL A 169 -11.65 28.40 -18.14
N LYS A 170 -12.57 29.88 -17.96
CA LYS A 170 -13.17 30.99 -18.73
C LYS A 170 -13.78 32.01 -17.75
N ARG A 171 -13.56 33.58 -17.82
CA ARG A 171 -14.32 34.70 -17.21
C ARG A 171 -14.81 35.64 -18.31
N ASN A 172 -15.99 36.00 -18.45
CA ASN A 172 -16.92 36.59 -19.43
C ASN A 172 -16.65 38.10 -19.58
N ALA A 173 -17.53 38.86 -20.50
CA ALA A 173 -17.47 40.24 -21.06
C ALA A 173 -17.65 41.28 -19.94
N GLU A 174 -17.20 41.32 -18.89
CA GLU A 174 -17.33 42.29 -17.78
C GLU A 174 -16.71 41.72 -16.51
N GLY A 175 -15.95 40.95 -16.59
CA GLY A 175 -14.76 41.05 -15.69
C GLY A 175 -14.98 40.20 -14.43
N SER A 176 -15.32 38.94 -14.65
CA SER A 176 -15.09 38.05 -13.50
C SER A 176 -14.65 36.67 -14.00
N PRO A 177 -13.65 36.04 -13.37
CA PRO A 177 -12.73 34.98 -13.90
C PRO A 177 -13.50 33.98 -14.75
N VAL A 178 -13.07 33.94 -16.32
CA VAL A 178 -13.74 32.74 -16.83
C VAL A 178 -12.70 31.88 -17.55
N PRO A 179 -11.87 30.64 -17.34
CA PRO A 179 -11.43 29.68 -18.36
C PRO A 179 -12.60 29.19 -19.24
N VAL A 180 -12.60 29.72 -20.67
CA VAL A 180 -12.94 29.25 -22.01
C VAL A 180 -12.98 30.46 -22.95
N GLY A 181 -11.82 30.64 -24.02
CA GLY A 181 -11.96 30.98 -25.47
C GLY A 181 -10.88 30.23 -26.27
N GLY A 182 -11.23 29.15 -26.87
CA GLY A 182 -10.97 28.30 -28.06
C GLY A 182 -9.72 28.71 -28.83
N ASN A 183 -8.43 28.85 -28.05
CA ASN A 183 -7.14 28.82 -28.77
C ASN A 183 -5.99 28.54 -27.80
N PHE A 184 -5.19 27.49 -28.02
CA PHE A 184 -4.01 27.08 -27.24
C PHE A 184 -3.08 28.26 -26.98
N THR A 185 -2.98 29.10 -27.94
CA THR A 185 -2.39 30.43 -27.73
C THR A 185 -3.50 31.49 -27.65
N SER A 186 -3.60 31.95 -26.34
CA SER A 186 -4.70 32.93 -26.19
C SER A 186 -4.28 34.02 -25.20
N THR A 187 -5.10 35.17 -25.24
CA THR A 187 -4.79 36.25 -24.26
C THR A 187 -5.85 36.25 -23.14
N ASN A 188 -5.38 36.49 -21.92
CA ASN A 188 -6.41 36.71 -20.87
C ASN A 188 -7.11 38.06 -21.06
N GLY A 189 -8.27 38.26 -20.36
CA GLY A 189 -9.15 39.45 -20.40
C GLY A 189 -8.33 40.76 -20.26
N ASN A 190 -6.97 40.56 -19.97
CA ASN A 190 -6.07 41.74 -19.82
C ASN A 190 -5.07 41.84 -20.98
N GLY A 191 -5.26 40.95 -21.99
CA GLY A 191 -4.43 41.10 -23.22
C GLY A 191 -3.10 40.34 -23.08
N ASP A 192 -2.82 39.56 -21.86
CA ASP A 192 -1.61 38.73 -21.72
C ASP A 192 -1.81 37.35 -22.37
N TRP A 193 -0.63 36.93 -22.94
CA TRP A 193 -0.74 35.66 -23.68
C TRP A 193 -0.54 34.47 -22.72
N PHE A 194 -1.40 33.37 -22.95
CA PHE A 194 -1.25 32.09 -22.23
C PHE A 194 -1.05 30.94 -23.23
N TYR A 195 0.00 30.00 -22.79
CA TYR A 195 0.28 28.88 -23.72
C TYR A 195 0.14 27.55 -22.97
N ASP A 196 -0.50 26.61 -23.68
CA ASP A 196 -0.53 25.21 -23.20
C ASP A 196 0.12 24.29 -24.24
N LEU A 197 0.61 23.22 -23.63
CA LEU A 197 1.30 22.28 -24.56
C LEU A 197 0.31 21.29 -25.19
N ALA A 198 0.21 21.45 -26.52
CA ALA A 198 -0.53 20.41 -27.28
C ALA A 198 0.45 19.37 -27.84
N PRO A 199 -0.05 18.22 -28.24
CA PRO A 199 0.84 17.16 -28.73
C PRO A 199 1.75 17.65 -29.87
N ALA A 200 1.23 18.39 -30.82
CA ALA A 200 2.10 18.83 -31.95
C ALA A 200 3.19 19.78 -31.44
N ASP A 201 2.89 20.63 -30.40
CA ASP A 201 3.98 21.46 -29.82
C ASP A 201 5.07 20.59 -29.19
N PHE A 202 4.63 19.58 -28.49
CA PHE A 202 5.59 18.65 -27.87
C PHE A 202 6.48 17.99 -28.93
N HIS A 203 5.86 17.53 -30.05
CA HIS A 203 6.67 16.88 -31.11
C HIS A 203 7.68 17.85 -31.71
N THR A 204 7.31 19.06 -31.72
CA THR A 204 8.22 20.08 -32.28
C THR A 204 9.34 20.39 -31.29
N ILE A 205 8.99 20.59 -30.05
CA ILE A 205 9.97 21.07 -29.06
C ILE A 205 10.98 19.94 -28.76
N TYR A 206 10.55 18.68 -28.74
CA TYR A 206 11.52 17.62 -28.36
C TYR A 206 11.93 16.81 -29.59
N ASN A 207 11.73 17.43 -30.74
CA ASN A 207 12.22 17.01 -32.07
C ASN A 207 11.77 15.58 -32.40
N GLU A 208 10.41 15.26 -32.36
CA GLU A 208 9.86 13.91 -32.66
C GLU A 208 9.32 13.86 -34.09
N LEU A 209 9.18 15.04 -34.68
CA LEU A 209 8.42 15.09 -35.95
C LEU A 209 9.13 14.29 -37.03
N PRO A 210 10.49 14.39 -37.19
CA PRO A 210 11.12 13.58 -38.24
C PRO A 210 10.89 12.08 -38.03
N LEU A 211 10.85 11.65 -36.82
CA LEU A 211 10.60 10.22 -36.56
C LEU A 211 9.16 9.85 -36.94
N LEU A 212 8.21 10.67 -36.55
CA LEU A 212 6.80 10.33 -36.83
C LEU A 212 6.52 10.36 -38.34
N LYS A 213 7.21 11.24 -39.07
CA LYS A 213 7.02 11.30 -40.54
C LYS A 213 7.62 10.08 -41.23
N SER A 214 8.60 9.52 -40.54
CA SER A 214 9.25 8.33 -41.16
C SER A 214 8.58 7.04 -40.68
N GLY A 215 7.46 7.16 -39.95
CA GLY A 215 6.66 5.96 -39.58
C GLY A 215 7.11 5.40 -38.22
N ILE A 216 8.07 6.05 -37.54
CA ILE A 216 8.43 5.61 -36.17
C ILE A 216 7.52 6.32 -35.16
N ASP A 217 6.40 5.75 -34.87
CA ASP A 217 5.36 6.43 -34.06
C ASP A 217 4.87 5.50 -32.94
N GLY A 218 5.77 4.40 -32.64
CA GLY A 218 5.49 3.51 -31.50
C GLY A 218 4.70 2.26 -31.91
N LYS A 219 4.41 2.17 -33.20
CA LYS A 219 3.65 0.97 -33.67
C LYS A 219 4.40 -0.32 -33.30
N GLY A 220 3.62 -1.30 -32.66
CA GLY A 220 4.19 -2.65 -32.36
C GLY A 220 4.86 -2.66 -30.99
N VAL A 221 4.90 -1.46 -30.30
CA VAL A 221 5.48 -1.43 -28.94
C VAL A 221 4.37 -1.14 -27.93
N SER A 222 4.38 -1.80 -26.78
CA SER A 222 3.35 -1.52 -25.76
C SER A 222 3.96 -0.82 -24.55
N ILE A 223 3.11 0.02 -23.90
CA ILE A 223 3.50 0.71 -22.67
C ILE A 223 2.48 0.36 -21.57
N ALA A 224 3.08 -0.10 -20.41
CA ALA A 224 2.15 -0.34 -19.28
C ALA A 224 2.18 0.87 -18.34
N ILE A 225 0.93 1.28 -17.97
CA ILE A 225 0.79 2.42 -17.05
C ILE A 225 0.15 1.89 -15.75
N ALA A 226 0.92 2.11 -14.60
CA ALA A 226 0.35 1.65 -13.31
C ALA A 226 -0.64 2.68 -12.76
N GLY A 227 -1.86 2.17 -12.40
CA GLY A 227 -2.89 3.11 -11.89
C GLY A 227 -3.73 2.43 -10.80
N ARG A 228 -4.47 3.38 -10.02
CA ARG A 228 -5.42 2.80 -9.02
C ARG A 228 -6.77 3.50 -9.14
N SER A 229 -7.04 3.98 -10.42
CA SER A 229 -8.37 4.57 -10.67
C SER A 229 -8.77 4.30 -12.13
N ASP A 230 -10.17 4.27 -12.27
CA ASP A 230 -10.68 4.18 -13.67
C ASP A 230 -10.51 5.52 -14.39
N ILE A 231 -10.61 5.42 -15.76
CA ILE A 231 -10.61 6.66 -16.58
C ILE A 231 -11.90 6.69 -17.41
N SER A 232 -12.15 7.94 -17.89
CA SER A 232 -13.24 8.04 -18.90
C SER A 232 -12.68 7.85 -20.32
N LEU A 233 -13.12 6.75 -20.93
CA LEU A 233 -12.62 6.48 -22.30
C LEU A 233 -13.09 7.57 -23.27
N ALA A 234 -14.17 8.09 -23.06
CA ALA A 234 -14.65 9.18 -23.93
C ALA A 234 -13.67 10.37 -23.90
N ASP A 235 -13.16 10.65 -22.75
CA ASP A 235 -12.18 11.76 -22.67
C ASP A 235 -10.91 11.44 -23.46
N VAL A 236 -10.48 10.23 -23.32
CA VAL A 236 -9.26 9.84 -24.07
C VAL A 236 -9.54 9.92 -25.58
N GLN A 237 -10.69 9.45 -26.01
CA GLN A 237 -11.02 9.49 -27.46
C GLN A 237 -11.16 10.95 -27.95
N ALA A 238 -11.75 11.71 -27.07
CA ALA A 238 -11.88 13.13 -27.46
C ALA A 238 -10.50 13.78 -27.60
N PHE A 239 -9.67 13.53 -26.59
CA PHE A 239 -8.30 14.06 -26.67
C PHE A 239 -7.62 13.66 -27.98
N ARG A 240 -7.73 12.43 -28.38
CA ARG A 240 -7.06 11.98 -29.62
C ARG A 240 -7.71 12.62 -30.86
N GLN A 241 -8.96 12.70 -30.86
CA GLN A 241 -9.65 13.28 -32.03
C GLN A 241 -9.28 14.76 -32.19
N ILE A 242 -9.26 15.45 -31.12
CA ILE A 242 -9.03 16.92 -31.17
C ILE A 242 -7.62 17.20 -31.71
N PHE A 243 -6.73 16.20 -31.44
CA PHE A 243 -5.34 16.60 -31.79
C PHE A 243 -4.85 15.76 -32.96
N GLY A 244 -5.85 15.18 -33.64
CA GLY A 244 -5.51 14.52 -34.92
C GLY A 244 -4.63 13.28 -34.69
N LEU A 245 -4.73 12.72 -33.46
CA LEU A 245 -4.00 11.46 -33.25
C LEU A 245 -4.84 10.26 -33.71
N PRO A 246 -4.15 9.14 -34.22
CA PRO A 246 -4.93 7.97 -34.65
C PRO A 246 -5.76 7.38 -33.50
N GLN A 247 -6.98 6.87 -33.98
CA GLN A 247 -7.77 6.16 -32.94
C GLN A 247 -6.96 4.99 -32.35
N ASN A 248 -6.87 5.00 -31.09
CA ASN A 248 -6.08 3.95 -30.40
C ASN A 248 -6.43 3.94 -28.91
N ASP A 249 -7.55 3.20 -28.68
CA ASP A 249 -8.00 3.18 -27.27
C ASP A 249 -7.05 2.32 -26.42
N PRO A 250 -6.86 2.81 -25.12
CA PRO A 250 -6.02 2.00 -24.24
C PRO A 250 -6.68 0.67 -23.86
N ASN A 251 -5.75 -0.38 -23.57
CA ASN A 251 -6.25 -1.61 -22.92
C ASN A 251 -6.30 -1.45 -21.39
N ILE A 252 -7.56 -1.66 -20.92
CA ILE A 252 -7.65 -1.52 -19.44
C ILE A 252 -7.58 -2.92 -18.81
N ILE A 253 -6.54 -3.08 -17.95
CA ILE A 253 -6.34 -4.37 -17.27
C ILE A 253 -6.61 -4.15 -15.76
N VAL A 254 -7.71 -4.84 -15.33
CA VAL A 254 -8.05 -4.70 -13.90
C VAL A 254 -7.50 -5.92 -13.15
N ASN A 255 -6.57 -5.59 -12.18
CA ASN A 255 -6.02 -6.65 -11.31
C ASN A 255 -6.73 -6.65 -9.94
N GLY A 256 -7.64 -7.60 -9.78
CA GLY A 256 -8.48 -7.66 -8.55
C GLY A 256 -9.77 -6.84 -8.72
N THR A 257 -10.18 -6.25 -7.56
CA THR A 257 -11.43 -5.46 -7.61
C THR A 257 -11.21 -4.16 -8.40
N ASP A 258 -12.19 -3.91 -9.18
CA ASP A 258 -12.12 -2.64 -9.92
C ASP A 258 -12.15 -1.44 -8.96
N PRO A 259 -11.14 -0.54 -9.15
CA PRO A 259 -10.98 0.55 -8.18
C PRO A 259 -11.98 1.68 -8.41
N GLY A 260 -12.83 1.56 -9.50
CA GLY A 260 -13.79 2.66 -9.79
C GLY A 260 -13.10 4.04 -9.80
N PHE A 261 -13.89 5.10 -9.47
CA PHE A 261 -13.40 6.50 -9.44
C PHE A 261 -13.22 6.94 -7.98
N PRO A 262 -12.10 6.58 -7.31
CA PRO A 262 -11.89 6.90 -5.89
C PRO A 262 -12.06 8.40 -5.61
N ASN A 263 -12.53 8.91 -4.43
CA ASN A 263 -13.07 10.12 -3.77
C ASN A 263 -12.06 11.28 -3.86
N ASN A 264 -10.70 11.05 -4.52
CA ASN A 264 -9.80 12.22 -4.42
C ASN A 264 -9.57 12.86 -5.79
N GLY A 265 -10.39 12.37 -6.93
CA GLY A 265 -10.33 12.97 -8.29
C GLY A 265 -8.88 13.13 -8.78
N ARG A 266 -7.81 12.98 -7.92
CA ARG A 266 -6.42 13.17 -8.36
C ARG A 266 -5.92 11.92 -9.08
N ASP A 267 -6.34 10.75 -8.57
CA ASP A 267 -5.89 9.51 -9.24
C ASP A 267 -6.44 9.42 -10.66
N GLN A 268 -7.71 9.85 -10.77
CA GLN A 268 -8.25 9.83 -12.15
C GLN A 268 -7.49 10.81 -13.06
N VAL A 269 -7.23 11.98 -12.53
CA VAL A 269 -6.45 12.96 -13.34
C VAL A 269 -5.11 12.34 -13.73
N GLU A 270 -4.54 11.69 -12.80
CA GLU A 270 -3.20 11.10 -13.07
C GLU A 270 -3.30 10.00 -14.14
N SER A 271 -4.22 9.07 -13.94
CA SER A 271 -4.33 7.98 -14.94
C SER A 271 -4.66 8.53 -16.33
N SER A 272 -5.52 9.58 -16.38
CA SER A 272 -5.86 10.17 -17.71
C SER A 272 -4.65 10.89 -18.30
N LEU A 273 -3.93 11.62 -17.42
CA LEU A 273 -2.73 12.34 -17.90
C LEU A 273 -1.70 11.36 -18.47
N ASP A 274 -1.47 10.24 -17.81
CA ASP A 274 -0.44 9.26 -18.23
C ASP A 274 -0.82 8.61 -19.57
N ILE A 275 -2.11 8.27 -19.70
CA ILE A 275 -2.52 7.55 -20.92
C ILE A 275 -2.52 8.51 -22.12
N GLU A 276 -3.01 9.68 -21.87
CA GLU A 276 -3.12 10.61 -23.02
C GLU A 276 -1.73 11.04 -23.48
N TRP A 277 -0.80 11.22 -22.61
CA TRP A 277 0.46 11.85 -23.07
C TRP A 277 1.50 10.76 -23.38
N ALA A 278 1.34 9.54 -22.78
CA ALA A 278 2.11 8.43 -23.38
C ALA A 278 1.66 8.16 -24.82
N GLY A 279 0.36 8.24 -25.06
CA GLY A 279 -0.24 7.99 -26.40
C GLY A 279 0.02 9.18 -27.35
N ALA A 280 0.21 10.38 -26.77
CA ALA A 280 0.52 11.52 -27.66
C ALA A 280 1.98 11.47 -28.12
N ALA A 281 2.91 11.08 -27.19
CA ALA A 281 4.34 11.01 -27.56
C ALA A 281 4.61 9.84 -28.51
N ALA A 282 3.84 8.75 -28.39
CA ALA A 282 3.91 7.59 -29.32
C ALA A 282 2.49 7.21 -29.77
N PRO A 283 2.00 7.81 -30.77
CA PRO A 283 0.56 7.83 -31.13
C PRO A 283 0.04 6.44 -31.48
N ARG A 284 0.96 5.47 -31.90
CA ARG A 284 0.37 4.16 -32.29
C ARG A 284 0.88 3.06 -31.36
N ALA A 285 1.52 3.47 -30.19
CA ALA A 285 1.87 2.42 -29.21
C ALA A 285 0.61 1.88 -28.51
N THR A 286 0.67 0.56 -28.22
CA THR A 286 -0.42 0.01 -27.38
C THR A 286 -0.23 0.44 -25.91
N ILE A 287 -1.31 1.11 -25.40
CA ILE A 287 -1.22 1.55 -23.99
C ILE A 287 -2.05 0.60 -23.12
N ASN A 288 -1.30 -0.05 -22.09
CA ASN A 288 -1.99 -0.92 -21.12
C ASN A 288 -2.10 -0.20 -19.77
N LEU A 289 -3.42 0.26 -19.54
CA LEU A 289 -3.64 0.79 -18.17
C LEU A 289 -3.94 -0.35 -17.19
N VAL A 290 -2.96 -0.58 -16.23
CA VAL A 290 -3.13 -1.66 -15.26
C VAL A 290 -3.57 -1.05 -13.91
N GLU A 291 -4.84 -1.49 -13.51
CA GLU A 291 -5.38 -0.81 -12.31
C GLU A 291 -5.73 -1.86 -11.25
N SER A 292 -5.28 -1.49 -10.04
CA SER A 292 -5.65 -2.31 -8.88
C SER A 292 -6.27 -1.40 -7.81
N ALA A 293 -7.46 -1.93 -7.20
CA ALA A 293 -8.04 -1.18 -6.05
C ALA A 293 -7.15 -1.33 -4.82
N SER A 294 -7.10 -0.13 -4.06
CA SER A 294 -6.36 -0.25 -2.78
C SER A 294 -7.19 -1.04 -1.76
N THR A 295 -6.47 -1.81 -0.95
CA THR A 295 -7.15 -2.50 0.17
C THR A 295 -6.89 -1.74 1.47
N ASP A 296 -7.36 -2.29 2.58
CA ASP A 296 -7.16 -1.59 3.88
C ASP A 296 -5.67 -1.57 4.26
N THR A 297 -4.87 -2.38 3.51
CA THR A 297 -3.49 -2.48 4.05
C THR A 297 -2.48 -2.46 2.90
N THR A 298 -2.99 -2.49 1.66
CA THR A 298 -2.01 -2.48 0.55
C THR A 298 -2.46 -1.46 -0.51
N ASP A 299 -1.48 -0.71 -0.86
CA ASP A 299 -1.77 0.34 -1.86
C ASP A 299 -1.96 -0.28 -3.26
N GLY A 300 -2.96 0.18 -4.05
CA GLY A 300 -3.25 -0.35 -5.40
C GLY A 300 -2.08 -0.10 -6.37
N ILE A 301 -1.31 0.97 -6.09
CA ILE A 301 -0.19 1.24 -7.00
C ILE A 301 0.88 0.16 -6.81
N ASP A 302 1.10 -0.29 -5.59
CA ASP A 302 2.04 -1.42 -5.40
C ASP A 302 1.55 -2.68 -6.11
N LEU A 303 0.23 -2.92 -6.04
CA LEU A 303 -0.32 -4.13 -6.69
C LEU A 303 -0.25 -4.02 -8.21
N SER A 304 -0.52 -2.81 -8.73
CA SER A 304 -0.46 -2.64 -10.20
C SER A 304 0.98 -2.84 -10.69
N ASN A 305 1.95 -2.22 -9.97
CA ASN A 305 3.36 -2.38 -10.41
C ASN A 305 3.80 -3.85 -10.31
N ALA A 306 3.43 -4.47 -9.23
CA ALA A 306 3.79 -5.90 -9.09
C ALA A 306 3.18 -6.74 -10.22
N TYR A 307 1.96 -6.47 -10.57
CA TYR A 307 1.26 -7.26 -11.62
C TYR A 307 1.93 -7.03 -12.99
N ILE A 308 2.27 -5.79 -13.24
CA ILE A 308 2.85 -5.48 -14.57
C ILE A 308 4.18 -6.23 -14.74
N VAL A 309 5.03 -6.21 -13.74
CA VAL A 309 6.38 -6.81 -13.88
C VAL A 309 6.26 -8.35 -13.80
N ASP A 310 5.40 -8.78 -12.95
CA ASP A 310 5.26 -10.24 -12.73
C ASP A 310 4.68 -10.93 -13.98
N HIS A 311 4.00 -10.14 -14.87
CA HIS A 311 3.41 -10.77 -16.07
C HIS A 311 4.10 -10.26 -17.32
N ALA A 312 5.17 -9.47 -17.03
CA ALA A 312 5.90 -8.91 -18.17
C ALA A 312 4.94 -8.37 -19.24
N LEU A 313 4.01 -7.49 -18.88
CA LEU A 313 2.87 -7.07 -19.74
C LEU A 313 3.35 -6.16 -20.86
N ALA A 314 4.45 -5.41 -20.54
CA ALA A 314 4.94 -4.51 -21.59
C ALA A 314 6.44 -4.26 -21.40
N PRO A 315 7.12 -3.94 -22.44
CA PRO A 315 8.56 -3.71 -22.36
C PRO A 315 8.89 -2.32 -21.80
N ILE A 316 7.82 -1.49 -21.58
CA ILE A 316 8.01 -0.16 -20.98
C ILE A 316 6.92 0.05 -19.93
N VAL A 317 7.42 0.54 -18.75
CA VAL A 317 6.45 0.82 -17.67
C VAL A 317 6.60 2.29 -17.27
N SER A 318 5.43 2.92 -17.10
CA SER A 318 5.47 4.30 -16.58
C SER A 318 4.68 4.37 -15.25
N VAL A 319 5.40 5.03 -14.24
CA VAL A 319 4.78 5.15 -12.91
C VAL A 319 4.84 6.62 -12.49
N SER A 320 3.65 7.17 -12.17
CA SER A 320 3.64 8.62 -11.86
C SER A 320 3.10 8.85 -10.44
N TYR A 321 3.58 7.99 -9.53
CA TYR A 321 3.25 8.11 -8.09
C TYR A 321 4.54 8.14 -7.29
N GLY A 322 4.35 8.69 -6.07
CA GLY A 322 5.62 8.73 -5.31
C GLY A 322 5.35 8.75 -3.80
N GLU A 323 6.29 8.29 -3.04
CA GLU A 323 6.38 8.38 -1.58
C GLU A 323 7.85 8.55 -1.17
N CYS A 324 7.95 9.28 -0.09
CA CYS A 324 9.32 9.55 0.41
C CYS A 324 10.06 8.24 0.66
N GLU A 325 11.45 8.26 0.25
CA GLU A 325 12.26 7.03 0.40
C GLU A 325 12.28 6.58 1.86
N ALA A 326 12.25 7.51 2.79
CA ALA A 326 12.27 7.13 4.21
C ALA A 326 10.91 6.59 4.66
N ASN A 327 9.85 7.06 4.03
CA ASN A 327 8.49 6.66 4.50
C ASN A 327 8.08 5.29 3.95
N ILE A 328 8.79 4.88 2.83
CA ILE A 328 8.39 3.55 2.29
C ILE A 328 8.93 2.45 3.21
N GLY A 329 10.00 2.75 4.01
CA GLY A 329 10.50 1.80 5.03
C GLY A 329 11.34 0.69 4.38
N PRO A 330 11.96 -0.12 5.17
CA PRO A 330 12.93 -1.13 4.69
C PRO A 330 12.26 -2.16 3.76
N ALA A 331 11.04 -2.72 4.18
CA ALA A 331 10.41 -3.73 3.29
C ALA A 331 9.95 -3.09 1.97
N GLY A 332 9.42 -1.86 2.09
CA GLY A 332 9.03 -1.15 0.84
C GLY A 332 10.23 -0.92 -0.09
N ASN A 333 11.34 -0.43 0.53
CA ASN A 333 12.53 -0.20 -0.33
C ASN A 333 13.04 -1.50 -0.93
N ALA A 334 12.98 -2.58 -0.13
CA ALA A 334 13.38 -3.89 -0.70
C ALA A 334 12.42 -4.33 -1.82
N PHE A 335 11.15 -4.08 -1.62
CA PHE A 335 10.16 -4.47 -2.66
C PHE A 335 10.44 -3.76 -3.98
N TYR A 336 10.62 -2.42 -3.98
CA TYR A 336 10.79 -1.71 -5.27
C TYR A 336 12.19 -1.98 -5.85
N TYR A 337 13.22 -2.14 -4.94
CA TYR A 337 14.54 -2.53 -5.47
C TYR A 337 14.45 -3.84 -6.24
N GLU A 338 13.79 -4.81 -5.63
CA GLU A 338 13.77 -6.15 -6.29
C GLU A 338 12.80 -6.15 -7.48
N LEU A 339 11.70 -5.44 -7.34
CA LEU A 339 10.73 -5.45 -8.45
C LEU A 339 11.35 -4.82 -9.72
N TRP A 340 12.07 -3.66 -9.52
CA TRP A 340 12.61 -3.00 -10.74
C TRP A 340 13.86 -3.74 -11.22
N GLN A 341 14.56 -4.37 -10.27
CA GLN A 341 15.68 -5.22 -10.75
C GLN A 341 15.17 -6.39 -11.60
N GLN A 342 14.08 -7.00 -11.14
CA GLN A 342 13.47 -8.04 -12.01
C GLN A 342 13.04 -7.46 -13.36
N ALA A 343 12.45 -6.26 -13.34
CA ALA A 343 12.07 -5.64 -14.64
C ALA A 343 13.28 -5.48 -15.55
N ALA A 344 14.42 -5.07 -14.93
CA ALA A 344 15.63 -4.90 -15.76
C ALA A 344 16.08 -6.25 -16.36
N ALA A 345 15.91 -7.32 -15.62
CA ALA A 345 16.32 -8.65 -16.12
C ALA A 345 15.35 -9.15 -17.20
N GLU A 346 14.15 -8.63 -17.18
CA GLU A 346 13.12 -9.12 -18.15
C GLU A 346 13.07 -8.21 -19.38
N GLY A 347 13.99 -7.22 -19.36
CA GLY A 347 14.05 -6.35 -20.57
C GLY A 347 13.00 -5.23 -20.51
N ILE A 348 12.53 -4.88 -19.29
CA ILE A 348 11.49 -3.84 -19.16
C ILE A 348 12.17 -2.54 -18.71
N THR A 349 11.89 -1.47 -19.47
CA THR A 349 12.34 -0.17 -18.98
C THR A 349 11.26 0.50 -18.12
N VAL A 350 11.70 0.85 -16.86
CA VAL A 350 10.70 1.45 -15.94
C VAL A 350 11.01 2.95 -15.79
N PHE A 351 9.97 3.79 -16.16
CA PHE A 351 10.08 5.24 -15.95
C PHE A 351 9.22 5.65 -14.74
N VAL A 352 9.94 6.34 -13.75
CA VAL A 352 9.18 6.75 -12.54
C VAL A 352 9.37 8.26 -12.35
N SER A 353 8.27 9.00 -12.09
CA SER A 353 8.36 10.45 -11.84
C SER A 353 9.10 10.71 -10.52
N THR A 354 9.93 11.81 -10.48
CA THR A 354 10.82 12.04 -9.31
C THR A 354 10.09 12.83 -8.23
N GLY A 355 8.78 13.25 -8.51
CA GLY A 355 8.03 14.01 -7.48
C GLY A 355 7.92 15.50 -7.87
N ASP A 356 6.96 16.26 -7.05
CA ASP A 356 6.66 17.65 -7.46
C ASP A 356 6.91 18.60 -6.28
N PHE A 357 7.78 18.09 -5.33
CA PHE A 357 7.97 18.95 -4.14
C PHE A 357 9.43 19.37 -4.05
N GLY A 358 10.09 19.58 -5.29
CA GLY A 358 11.53 19.92 -5.20
C GLY A 358 12.33 18.84 -4.44
N ALA A 359 13.42 19.25 -3.78
CA ALA A 359 14.30 18.28 -3.08
C ALA A 359 13.81 18.07 -1.64
N ALA A 360 12.39 18.11 -1.46
CA ALA A 360 11.85 17.93 -0.10
C ALA A 360 10.65 16.97 -0.15
N GLN A 361 10.87 15.79 -0.75
CA GLN A 361 9.73 14.87 -0.98
C GLN A 361 9.06 14.48 0.35
N CYS A 362 9.80 14.23 1.43
CA CYS A 362 9.18 13.76 2.69
C CYS A 362 8.23 14.82 3.24
N ASP A 363 8.73 16.14 3.19
CA ASP A 363 7.82 17.21 3.69
C ASP A 363 6.59 17.36 2.77
N GLY A 364 6.91 17.24 1.47
CA GLY A 364 5.81 17.38 0.49
C GLY A 364 4.75 16.28 0.66
N ASP A 365 5.18 15.06 0.93
CA ASP A 365 4.21 13.94 1.09
C ASP A 365 3.30 14.19 2.30
N LEU A 366 3.95 14.67 3.34
CA LEU A 366 3.12 14.90 4.55
C LEU A 366 2.12 16.03 4.31
N GLN A 367 2.59 17.08 3.57
CA GLN A 367 1.66 18.20 3.30
C GLN A 367 0.56 17.80 2.32
N ALA A 368 0.91 16.97 1.31
CA ALA A 368 -0.12 16.55 0.32
C ALA A 368 -1.15 15.61 0.95
N ALA A 369 -0.67 14.94 1.95
CA ALA A 369 -1.61 13.99 2.61
C ALA A 369 -2.36 14.68 3.75
N ASN A 370 -2.19 16.05 3.84
CA ASN A 370 -2.82 16.87 4.90
C ASN A 370 -2.40 16.41 6.29
N MET A 371 -1.21 15.86 6.34
CA MET A 371 -0.70 15.36 7.65
C MET A 371 0.15 16.46 8.32
N GLU A 372 0.60 17.50 7.57
CA GLU A 372 1.26 18.70 8.10
C GLU A 372 0.74 19.94 7.38
N PRO A 373 0.61 21.04 8.18
CA PRO A 373 0.21 22.28 7.48
C PRO A 373 1.26 22.69 6.44
N GLN A 374 0.72 23.50 5.52
CA GLN A 374 1.68 24.06 4.54
C GLN A 374 2.76 24.88 5.25
N GLY A 375 3.99 24.47 4.99
CA GLY A 375 5.13 25.19 5.62
C GLY A 375 6.44 24.83 4.92
N PRO A 376 7.57 25.61 5.45
CA PRO A 376 8.87 25.29 4.84
C PRO A 376 9.28 23.84 5.13
N ALA A 377 10.27 23.43 4.29
CA ALA A 377 10.76 22.04 4.51
C ALA A 377 11.51 21.97 5.85
N LEU A 378 11.25 20.82 6.65
CA LEU A 378 11.87 20.73 7.98
C LEU A 378 12.66 19.43 8.11
N LEU A 379 12.56 18.56 7.06
CA LEU A 379 13.15 17.22 7.26
C LEU A 379 14.38 17.07 6.37
N GLY A 380 14.79 18.29 5.90
CA GLY A 380 15.99 18.27 5.04
C GLY A 380 15.68 17.72 3.64
N PRO A 381 16.78 17.59 2.78
CA PRO A 381 16.58 17.10 1.41
C PRO A 381 16.14 15.62 1.39
N SER A 382 15.16 15.39 0.58
CA SER A 382 14.63 14.02 0.45
C SER A 382 14.11 13.80 -0.97
N ILE A 383 13.98 12.41 -1.31
CA ILE A 383 13.62 12.14 -2.72
C ILE A 383 12.50 11.09 -2.73
N ASN A 384 11.91 10.92 -3.92
CA ASN A 384 10.87 9.88 -4.12
C ASN A 384 11.47 8.47 -4.12
N GLY A 385 10.95 7.62 -3.20
CA GLY A 385 11.53 6.27 -2.98
C GLY A 385 11.25 5.33 -4.16
N LEU A 386 10.15 5.59 -4.93
CA LEU A 386 9.87 4.66 -6.06
C LEU A 386 10.83 4.93 -7.22
N SER A 387 11.42 6.17 -7.24
CA SER A 387 12.27 6.51 -8.38
C SER A 387 13.74 6.46 -7.98
N SER A 388 14.07 6.02 -6.77
CA SER A 388 15.45 6.25 -6.25
C SER A 388 16.31 5.01 -6.47
N THR A 389 15.61 3.90 -7.10
CA THR A 389 16.45 2.70 -7.28
C THR A 389 17.33 2.84 -8.55
N PRO A 390 18.39 2.08 -8.64
CA PRO A 390 19.25 2.13 -9.85
C PRO A 390 18.60 1.38 -11.03
N PHE A 391 17.47 0.80 -10.80
CA PHE A 391 16.96 -0.09 -11.87
C PHE A 391 15.71 0.54 -12.51
N ASN A 392 15.45 1.82 -12.20
CA ASN A 392 14.45 2.59 -12.98
C ASN A 392 15.10 3.85 -13.55
N VAL A 393 14.38 4.37 -14.53
CA VAL A 393 14.78 5.71 -15.02
C VAL A 393 13.95 6.77 -14.29
N ALA A 394 14.69 7.62 -13.43
CA ALA A 394 13.99 8.71 -12.72
C ALA A 394 13.81 9.92 -13.64
N VAL A 395 12.48 10.31 -13.82
CA VAL A 395 12.23 11.38 -14.80
C VAL A 395 11.77 12.63 -14.03
N GLY A 396 12.63 13.71 -14.10
CA GLY A 396 12.38 14.95 -13.35
C GLY A 396 11.59 15.97 -14.18
N GLY A 397 11.73 17.27 -13.76
CA GLY A 397 10.85 18.25 -14.44
C GLY A 397 11.61 19.54 -14.73
N THR A 398 11.36 20.06 -15.95
CA THR A 398 11.85 21.41 -16.29
C THR A 398 10.68 22.38 -16.47
N GLN A 399 11.01 23.64 -16.62
CA GLN A 399 10.04 24.65 -17.12
C GLN A 399 10.64 25.43 -18.29
N PHE A 400 9.69 25.93 -19.19
CA PHE A 400 10.22 26.69 -20.35
C PHE A 400 10.63 28.09 -19.93
N ASN A 401 11.72 28.56 -20.58
CA ASN A 401 12.25 29.90 -20.30
C ASN A 401 12.34 30.73 -21.59
N GLU A 402 11.28 31.53 -21.82
CA GLU A 402 11.20 32.31 -23.09
C GLU A 402 11.89 33.66 -22.92
N ALA A 403 12.35 34.00 -21.64
CA ALA A 403 13.05 35.25 -21.28
C ALA A 403 12.27 36.48 -21.77
N GLY A 404 10.91 36.31 -21.72
CA GLY A 404 10.07 37.49 -22.03
C GLY A 404 9.84 37.67 -23.54
N ASN A 405 10.45 36.80 -24.44
CA ASN A 405 10.24 36.91 -25.90
C ASN A 405 9.37 35.75 -26.41
N TYR A 406 8.15 35.77 -26.18
CA TYR A 406 7.22 34.67 -26.49
C TYR A 406 6.99 34.58 -28.00
N ALA A 407 7.01 35.68 -28.79
CA ALA A 407 6.71 35.67 -30.24
C ALA A 407 7.83 34.93 -31.01
N ALA A 408 9.03 34.81 -30.30
CA ALA A 408 10.13 34.07 -30.98
C ALA A 408 9.86 32.57 -30.96
N TYR A 409 9.05 32.17 -29.99
CA TYR A 409 8.99 30.70 -29.80
C TYR A 409 7.57 30.19 -30.05
N TRP A 410 6.61 31.12 -29.97
CA TRP A 410 5.22 30.65 -30.15
C TRP A 410 4.55 31.49 -31.25
N SER A 411 3.82 30.78 -32.08
CA SER A 411 2.96 31.52 -33.02
C SER A 411 1.70 32.07 -32.31
N LEU A 412 1.26 33.28 -32.86
CA LEU A 412 0.07 33.90 -32.22
C LEU A 412 -1.21 33.17 -32.65
N ASN A 413 -0.96 32.33 -33.64
CA ASN A 413 -2.14 31.55 -34.10
C ASN A 413 -1.83 30.06 -34.08
N ASN A 414 -2.95 29.35 -33.77
CA ASN A 414 -2.76 27.88 -33.78
C ASN A 414 -3.00 27.30 -35.18
N SER A 415 -2.11 26.28 -35.50
CA SER A 415 -2.41 25.54 -36.76
C SER A 415 -3.58 24.58 -36.56
N ALA A 416 -3.98 23.76 -37.73
CA ALA A 416 -5.16 22.86 -37.75
C ALA A 416 -5.05 21.79 -36.67
N LEU A 417 -3.78 21.47 -36.13
CA LEU A 417 -3.66 20.46 -35.05
C LEU A 417 -3.20 21.14 -33.75
N SER A 418 -3.45 22.45 -33.79
CA SER A 418 -3.31 23.24 -32.55
C SER A 418 -1.84 23.41 -32.17
N LYS A 419 -0.98 23.29 -33.19
CA LYS A 419 0.47 23.59 -32.98
C LYS A 419 0.70 25.10 -32.93
N SER A 420 1.55 25.48 -31.98
CA SER A 420 1.90 26.91 -31.95
C SER A 420 3.38 27.09 -31.65
N ALA A 421 4.05 26.02 -31.26
CA ALA A 421 5.50 26.15 -31.04
C ALA A 421 6.24 26.24 -32.38
N LEU A 422 7.22 27.18 -32.45
CA LEU A 422 7.95 27.38 -33.73
C LEU A 422 9.22 26.54 -33.73
N GLY A 423 9.64 25.95 -32.67
CA GLY A 423 10.85 25.11 -32.51
C GLY A 423 11.11 24.86 -31.01
N TYR A 424 12.45 24.52 -30.76
CA TYR A 424 12.81 24.24 -29.35
C TYR A 424 12.70 25.52 -28.50
N ILE A 425 12.23 25.33 -27.25
CA ILE A 425 12.14 26.46 -26.32
C ILE A 425 13.14 26.23 -25.17
N PRO A 426 13.96 27.31 -24.87
CA PRO A 426 14.92 27.13 -23.77
C PRO A 426 14.21 26.73 -22.46
N GLU A 427 14.97 25.87 -21.70
CA GLU A 427 14.35 25.34 -20.46
C GLU A 427 15.27 25.62 -19.26
N GLN A 428 14.67 25.67 -18.11
CA GLN A 428 15.40 25.72 -16.83
C GLN A 428 14.76 24.74 -15.84
N ALA A 429 15.57 24.53 -14.72
CA ALA A 429 14.99 23.61 -13.73
C ALA A 429 13.65 24.15 -13.21
N TRP A 430 12.63 23.20 -13.07
CA TRP A 430 11.29 23.61 -12.59
C TRP A 430 11.33 23.85 -11.08
N ASP A 431 10.96 25.10 -10.71
CA ASP A 431 10.80 25.42 -9.28
C ASP A 431 9.76 26.53 -9.12
N GLY A 432 8.58 26.08 -8.65
CA GLY A 432 7.49 27.08 -8.44
C GLY A 432 7.26 27.32 -6.94
N SER A 433 8.37 27.10 -6.11
CA SER A 433 8.17 27.17 -4.64
C SER A 433 8.06 28.63 -4.20
N CYS A 434 7.23 28.73 -3.10
CA CYS A 434 6.92 30.10 -2.63
C CYS A 434 7.20 30.18 -1.12
N ASP A 435 8.07 31.22 -0.79
CA ASP A 435 8.18 31.68 0.59
C ASP A 435 7.68 33.13 0.71
N PRO A 436 6.50 33.23 1.42
CA PRO A 436 5.87 34.56 1.41
C PRO A 436 6.66 35.58 2.23
N ASN A 437 7.71 35.08 2.85
CA ASN A 437 8.44 36.02 3.72
C ASN A 437 9.70 36.53 3.03
N LEU A 438 10.00 36.11 1.85
CA LEU A 438 11.18 36.63 1.12
C LEU A 438 10.74 37.67 0.08
N PRO A 439 11.73 38.61 -0.26
CA PRO A 439 11.41 39.54 -1.35
C PRO A 439 11.13 38.80 -2.67
N ALA A 440 10.37 39.51 -3.66
CA ALA A 440 9.96 38.90 -4.95
C ALA A 440 11.18 38.34 -5.70
N THR A 441 12.41 38.93 -5.49
CA THR A 441 13.62 38.50 -6.23
C THR A 441 14.16 37.19 -5.66
N GLY A 442 13.63 36.73 -4.53
CA GLY A 442 14.22 35.54 -3.88
C GLY A 442 13.19 34.42 -3.73
N THR A 443 11.93 34.64 -4.28
CA THR A 443 10.88 33.61 -4.15
C THR A 443 9.98 33.66 -5.39
N ASN A 444 9.24 32.56 -5.61
CA ASN A 444 8.36 32.51 -6.80
C ASN A 444 6.89 32.70 -6.39
N CYS A 445 6.69 33.65 -5.44
CA CYS A 445 5.29 33.96 -5.04
C CYS A 445 4.63 34.86 -6.10
N ALA A 446 4.65 34.49 -7.38
CA ALA A 446 4.36 35.36 -8.53
C ALA A 446 2.85 35.57 -8.67
N ASN A 447 1.97 34.91 -7.72
CA ASN A 447 0.52 35.14 -7.88
C ASN A 447 -0.08 35.63 -6.55
N GLY A 448 0.80 36.39 -5.71
CA GLY A 448 0.26 37.01 -4.47
C GLY A 448 0.01 35.95 -3.38
N GLN A 449 0.63 34.83 -3.56
CA GLN A 449 0.43 33.77 -2.54
C GLN A 449 0.86 34.27 -1.16
N THR A 450 0.01 33.96 -0.07
CA THR A 450 0.31 34.44 1.29
C THR A 450 0.75 33.26 2.17
N SER A 451 0.93 32.03 1.45
CA SER A 451 1.36 30.87 2.25
C SER A 451 2.51 30.16 1.53
N TYR A 452 3.32 29.27 2.45
CA TYR A 452 4.40 28.47 1.84
C TYR A 452 3.83 27.48 0.82
N ASN A 453 4.70 27.29 -0.25
CA ASN A 453 4.36 26.28 -1.26
C ASN A 453 5.63 25.57 -1.75
N LEU A 454 5.66 24.26 -1.37
CA LEU A 454 6.79 23.46 -1.93
C LEU A 454 6.41 22.88 -3.29
N GLU A 455 7.13 23.40 -4.32
CA GLU A 455 6.75 22.97 -5.69
C GLU A 455 7.98 23.01 -6.60
N GLY A 456 8.22 21.89 -7.25
CA GLY A 456 9.35 21.83 -8.21
C GLY A 456 9.64 20.37 -8.59
N GLY A 457 10.52 20.27 -9.66
CA GLY A 457 10.93 18.90 -10.04
C GLY A 457 11.74 18.24 -8.92
N GLY A 458 11.44 16.97 -8.63
CA GLY A 458 12.19 16.22 -7.58
C GLY A 458 13.61 15.89 -8.03
N GLY A 459 14.53 15.70 -7.07
CA GLY A 459 15.90 15.30 -7.44
C GLY A 459 16.85 15.49 -6.25
N GLY A 460 17.92 14.69 -6.19
CA GLY A 460 18.90 14.65 -5.11
C GLY A 460 19.44 13.22 -4.93
N PRO A 461 20.38 13.11 -3.99
CA PRO A 461 20.96 11.78 -3.75
C PRO A 461 20.00 10.89 -2.93
N SER A 462 19.98 9.63 -3.36
CA SER A 462 19.29 8.71 -2.44
C SER A 462 19.91 8.76 -1.05
N ASN A 463 19.01 8.84 -0.03
CA ASN A 463 19.69 9.10 1.27
C ASN A 463 19.03 8.29 2.38
N CYS A 464 17.99 7.36 2.00
CA CYS A 464 17.40 6.64 3.16
C CYS A 464 16.84 5.29 2.69
N SER A 465 17.55 4.68 1.78
CA SER A 465 17.11 3.33 1.36
C SER A 465 17.54 2.28 2.41
N HIS A 466 18.53 2.68 3.28
CA HIS A 466 18.91 1.85 4.44
C HIS A 466 18.77 2.66 5.73
N ALA A 467 17.95 2.08 6.60
CA ALA A 467 17.72 2.85 7.84
C ALA A 467 17.73 1.89 9.04
N SER A 468 18.18 2.53 10.19
CA SER A 468 17.99 1.76 11.43
C SER A 468 16.85 2.37 12.25
N ILE A 469 16.21 1.44 12.92
CA ILE A 469 15.10 1.94 13.78
C ILE A 469 15.41 1.58 15.23
N ASP A 470 15.49 2.65 16.05
CA ASP A 470 15.80 2.34 17.47
C ASP A 470 14.55 1.88 18.22
N SER A 471 14.73 1.46 19.53
CA SER A 471 13.70 0.83 20.38
C SER A 471 12.49 1.76 20.57
N GLN A 472 12.72 3.06 20.20
CA GLN A 472 11.59 4.02 20.34
C GLN A 472 10.91 4.24 18.97
N GLY A 473 11.46 3.46 17.92
CA GLY A 473 10.74 3.51 16.62
C GLY A 473 11.22 4.69 15.76
N ASN A 474 12.28 5.38 16.28
CA ASN A 474 12.82 6.47 15.44
C ASN A 474 13.77 5.92 14.36
N GLU A 475 13.43 6.44 13.09
CA GLU A 475 14.23 5.95 11.94
C GLU A 475 15.44 6.87 11.72
N THR A 476 16.55 6.23 11.68
CA THR A 476 17.77 6.96 11.27
C THR A 476 18.27 6.44 9.91
N CYS A 477 18.34 7.42 9.02
CA CYS A 477 18.82 7.03 7.67
C CYS A 477 20.33 6.76 7.71
N LEU A 478 20.67 5.54 7.32
CA LEU A 478 22.11 5.16 7.37
C LEU A 478 22.78 5.39 6.02
N GLY A 479 21.88 5.47 4.95
CA GLY A 479 22.50 5.67 3.61
C GLY A 479 21.47 5.40 2.50
N GLY A 480 21.85 5.74 1.27
CA GLY A 480 21.00 5.51 0.08
C GLY A 480 21.49 4.32 -0.75
N TYR A 481 20.77 4.07 -1.80
CA TYR A 481 21.26 3.02 -2.72
C TYR A 481 22.64 3.37 -3.27
N HIS A 482 23.37 2.31 -3.46
CA HIS A 482 24.73 2.56 -3.99
C HIS A 482 24.66 3.08 -5.44
N LYS A 483 25.71 3.89 -5.66
CA LYS A 483 25.76 4.44 -7.03
C LYS A 483 26.04 3.32 -8.05
N PRO A 484 25.15 3.26 -9.04
CA PRO A 484 25.42 2.22 -10.06
C PRO A 484 26.62 2.61 -10.94
N LYS A 485 27.21 1.57 -11.53
CA LYS A 485 28.46 1.79 -12.31
C LYS A 485 28.17 2.60 -13.58
N TRP A 486 26.92 2.45 -14.06
CA TRP A 486 26.64 3.14 -15.35
C TRP A 486 26.36 4.63 -15.11
N GLN A 487 26.11 5.13 -13.79
CA GLN A 487 25.81 6.56 -13.60
C GLN A 487 27.10 7.37 -13.55
N THR A 488 27.68 7.42 -14.74
CA THR A 488 28.93 8.20 -14.88
C THR A 488 28.76 9.18 -16.04
N ALA A 489 29.01 10.43 -15.79
CA ALA A 489 28.98 11.53 -16.78
C ALA A 489 29.50 12.82 -16.13
N ILE A 490 29.94 13.69 -16.99
CA ILE A 490 30.37 14.99 -16.43
C ILE A 490 29.26 15.58 -15.56
N GLY A 491 29.62 16.01 -14.28
CA GLY A 491 28.62 16.67 -13.40
C GLY A 491 28.03 15.68 -12.39
N VAL A 492 28.24 14.34 -12.59
CA VAL A 492 27.72 13.39 -11.59
C VAL A 492 28.66 13.39 -10.37
N PRO A 493 28.06 13.58 -9.19
CA PRO A 493 28.90 13.63 -7.98
C PRO A 493 29.45 12.25 -7.60
N ARG A 494 30.75 12.28 -7.06
CA ARG A 494 31.35 11.00 -6.58
C ARG A 494 31.01 10.80 -5.09
N ASP A 495 29.74 10.64 -4.80
CA ASP A 495 29.29 10.59 -3.39
C ASP A 495 28.85 9.19 -2.99
N GLY A 496 29.05 8.26 -3.96
CA GLY A 496 28.88 6.84 -3.62
C GLY A 496 27.40 6.43 -3.55
N VAL A 497 26.44 7.34 -3.88
CA VAL A 497 25.02 6.92 -3.77
C VAL A 497 24.31 7.31 -5.08
N ARG A 498 23.20 6.58 -5.37
CA ARG A 498 22.38 6.87 -6.57
C ARG A 498 21.83 8.30 -6.52
N ASP A 499 22.00 9.03 -7.75
CA ASP A 499 21.50 10.42 -7.82
C ASP A 499 20.35 10.52 -8.83
N THR A 500 19.30 11.34 -8.42
CA THR A 500 18.10 11.57 -9.27
C THR A 500 17.92 13.06 -9.51
N PRO A 501 17.29 13.36 -10.64
CA PRO A 501 16.76 12.47 -11.69
C PRO A 501 17.84 12.07 -12.70
N ASP A 502 17.45 10.97 -13.57
CA ASP A 502 18.37 10.65 -14.68
C ASP A 502 18.20 11.63 -15.84
N LEU A 503 16.98 12.00 -16.16
CA LEU A 503 16.71 13.02 -17.20
C LEU A 503 15.38 13.70 -16.90
N THR A 504 15.07 14.66 -17.74
CA THR A 504 13.86 15.45 -17.43
C THR A 504 13.15 15.83 -18.73
N LEU A 505 11.81 16.11 -18.63
CA LEU A 505 11.02 16.85 -19.63
C LEU A 505 10.23 17.96 -18.93
N ASN A 506 9.46 18.74 -19.74
CA ASN A 506 8.67 19.84 -19.12
C ASN A 506 7.69 19.29 -18.07
N ALA A 507 7.61 20.07 -16.91
CA ALA A 507 6.68 19.55 -15.86
C ALA A 507 5.97 20.72 -15.17
N SER A 508 6.28 21.96 -15.61
CA SER A 508 5.69 23.11 -14.92
C SER A 508 4.22 23.29 -15.35
N PRO A 509 3.32 23.47 -14.38
CA PRO A 509 1.91 23.64 -14.73
C PRO A 509 1.59 25.10 -15.08
N TYR A 510 2.50 25.99 -14.70
CA TYR A 510 2.15 27.41 -14.86
C TYR A 510 3.00 28.05 -15.96
N ASP A 511 3.94 27.28 -16.48
CA ASP A 511 4.72 27.78 -17.63
C ASP A 511 4.59 26.80 -18.81
N ASP A 512 3.30 26.87 -19.35
CA ASP A 512 2.89 26.09 -20.53
C ASP A 512 2.68 24.61 -20.18
N GLY A 513 1.64 24.35 -19.26
CA GLY A 513 1.30 22.98 -18.81
C GLY A 513 0.75 22.12 -19.95
N TYR A 514 0.68 20.82 -19.62
CA TYR A 514 0.13 19.87 -20.60
C TYR A 514 -1.41 19.96 -20.63
N LEU A 515 -1.85 19.95 -21.73
CA LEU A 515 -3.32 19.87 -21.85
C LEU A 515 -3.83 18.46 -21.51
N LEU A 516 -5.09 18.51 -20.96
CA LEU A 516 -5.62 17.19 -20.50
C LEU A 516 -7.15 17.17 -20.66
N CYS A 517 -7.62 15.99 -21.15
CA CYS A 517 -9.09 15.78 -21.12
C CYS A 517 -9.45 14.85 -19.95
N VAL A 518 -10.23 15.42 -19.01
CA VAL A 518 -10.63 14.59 -17.86
C VAL A 518 -11.96 15.14 -17.31
N ALA A 519 -12.79 14.23 -16.90
CA ALA A 519 -14.11 14.61 -16.34
C ALA A 519 -14.89 15.53 -17.29
N ALA A 520 -14.80 15.16 -18.67
CA ALA A 520 -15.54 15.85 -19.75
C ALA A 520 -15.05 17.28 -19.93
N SER A 521 -13.84 17.46 -19.48
CA SER A 521 -13.33 18.85 -19.52
C SER A 521 -13.08 19.27 -20.99
N CYS A 522 -13.00 18.29 -21.92
CA CYS A 522 -12.73 18.70 -23.30
C CYS A 522 -14.04 18.80 -24.09
N ALA A 523 -14.54 20.02 -24.22
CA ALA A 523 -15.74 20.29 -25.05
C ALA A 523 -15.31 20.97 -26.36
N THR A 524 -16.09 20.52 -27.51
CA THR A 524 -15.71 21.10 -28.83
C THR A 524 -16.85 21.99 -29.34
N GLU A 525 -16.52 23.07 -30.09
CA GLU A 525 -17.54 23.85 -30.83
C GLU A 525 -17.06 24.13 -32.26
N SER A 526 -18.03 24.38 -33.19
CA SER A 526 -17.71 24.71 -34.60
C SER A 526 -17.54 26.22 -34.77
N LEU A 527 -16.27 26.63 -34.99
CA LEU A 527 -15.99 28.04 -35.30
C LEU A 527 -15.45 28.16 -36.74
N ASN A 528 -16.22 28.86 -37.69
CA ASN A 528 -15.88 29.06 -39.13
C ASN A 528 -15.68 27.73 -39.85
N GLY A 529 -16.44 26.66 -39.51
CA GLY A 529 -16.39 25.39 -40.30
C GLY A 529 -15.29 24.46 -39.78
N GLN A 530 -14.50 24.90 -38.60
CA GLN A 530 -13.44 24.06 -37.97
C GLN A 530 -13.86 23.69 -36.55
N THR A 531 -13.72 22.29 -36.18
CA THR A 531 -13.98 21.86 -34.78
C THR A 531 -12.86 22.37 -33.86
N VAL A 532 -13.29 23.31 -32.98
CA VAL A 532 -12.27 23.87 -32.07
C VAL A 532 -12.66 23.49 -30.63
N LEU A 533 -11.57 23.24 -29.82
CA LEU A 533 -11.77 22.89 -28.40
C LEU A 533 -12.34 24.10 -27.64
N ALA A 534 -13.46 23.94 -27.04
CA ALA A 534 -14.19 25.04 -26.34
C ALA A 534 -13.83 25.04 -24.85
N GLN A 535 -13.44 23.90 -24.33
CA GLN A 535 -13.06 23.80 -22.91
C GLN A 535 -12.07 22.65 -22.72
N TRP A 536 -10.97 23.00 -21.71
CA TRP A 536 -10.00 21.91 -21.42
C TRP A 536 -9.38 22.13 -20.05
N ALA A 537 -8.60 21.03 -19.62
CA ALA A 537 -7.82 21.14 -18.37
C ALA A 537 -6.32 21.19 -18.70
N SER A 538 -5.60 22.01 -17.85
CA SER A 538 -4.12 22.02 -17.97
C SER A 538 -3.52 21.47 -16.68
N VAL A 539 -2.45 20.66 -17.01
CA VAL A 539 -1.88 19.99 -15.83
C VAL A 539 -0.36 19.93 -16.01
N GLY A 540 0.44 19.93 -14.91
CA GLY A 540 1.91 19.76 -14.98
C GLY A 540 2.36 18.70 -13.96
N GLY A 541 3.57 18.82 -13.56
CA GLY A 541 4.20 17.85 -12.63
C GLY A 541 5.05 16.82 -13.37
N THR A 542 5.99 16.24 -12.64
CA THR A 542 6.86 15.22 -13.27
C THR A 542 6.03 14.01 -13.73
N SER A 543 4.71 14.02 -13.34
CA SER A 543 3.76 13.00 -13.84
C SER A 543 3.48 13.17 -15.33
N ALA A 544 3.65 14.34 -15.82
CA ALA A 544 3.50 14.54 -17.29
C ALA A 544 4.78 14.12 -18.02
N SER A 545 5.93 14.32 -17.34
CA SER A 545 7.22 14.01 -17.98
C SER A 545 7.45 12.50 -18.10
N ALA A 546 7.12 11.71 -17.10
CA ALA A 546 7.45 10.27 -17.09
C ALA A 546 6.72 9.52 -18.20
N PRO A 547 5.37 9.66 -18.36
CA PRO A 547 4.73 8.90 -19.44
C PRO A 547 5.09 9.45 -20.83
N SER A 548 5.40 10.74 -20.93
CA SER A 548 5.84 11.26 -22.24
C SER A 548 7.21 10.67 -22.63
N MET A 549 8.12 10.56 -21.62
CA MET A 549 9.42 9.93 -21.93
C MET A 549 9.24 8.44 -22.23
N ALA A 550 8.27 7.78 -21.49
CA ALA A 550 7.96 6.39 -21.88
C ALA A 550 7.53 6.30 -23.35
N GLY A 551 6.76 7.30 -23.83
CA GLY A 551 6.39 7.34 -25.27
C GLY A 551 7.63 7.49 -26.17
N ILE A 552 8.57 8.37 -25.78
CA ILE A 552 9.79 8.54 -26.62
C ILE A 552 10.59 7.24 -26.61
N MET A 553 10.66 6.54 -25.43
CA MET A 553 11.35 5.23 -25.40
C MET A 553 10.69 4.23 -26.34
N ALA A 554 9.35 4.31 -26.49
CA ALA A 554 8.68 3.41 -27.45
C ALA A 554 9.17 3.67 -28.88
N LEU A 555 9.50 4.93 -29.18
CA LEU A 555 10.06 5.20 -30.52
C LEU A 555 11.46 4.59 -30.66
N VAL A 556 12.22 4.62 -29.56
CA VAL A 556 13.56 3.97 -29.59
C VAL A 556 13.39 2.46 -29.80
N GLU A 557 12.46 1.84 -29.05
CA GLU A 557 12.30 0.37 -29.17
C GLU A 557 11.73 -0.01 -30.55
N GLN A 558 10.86 0.83 -31.08
CA GLN A 558 10.36 0.49 -32.44
C GLN A 558 11.51 0.52 -33.46
N LYS A 559 12.38 1.55 -33.37
CA LYS A 559 13.47 1.65 -34.36
C LYS A 559 14.49 0.53 -34.17
N ASN A 560 14.72 0.13 -32.98
CA ASN A 560 15.77 -0.88 -32.72
C ASN A 560 15.22 -2.30 -32.85
N GLY A 561 13.87 -2.44 -32.78
CA GLY A 561 13.23 -3.76 -33.01
C GLY A 561 13.42 -4.69 -31.81
N ALA A 562 13.97 -4.09 -30.62
CA ALA A 562 14.19 -4.97 -29.45
C ALA A 562 13.92 -4.18 -28.16
N PHE A 563 13.57 -4.97 -27.08
CA PHE A 563 13.45 -4.36 -25.74
C PHE A 563 14.83 -3.93 -25.23
N GLN A 564 14.74 -2.90 -24.42
CA GLN A 564 16.09 -2.35 -24.09
C GLN A 564 16.38 -2.56 -22.60
N GLY A 565 15.48 -3.06 -21.83
CA GLY A 565 15.73 -3.24 -20.38
C GLY A 565 16.06 -1.91 -19.70
N GLN A 566 16.84 -1.95 -18.67
CA GLN A 566 17.22 -0.71 -17.95
C GLN A 566 18.03 0.24 -18.86
N ALA A 567 17.42 1.37 -19.25
CA ALA A 567 17.93 2.23 -20.35
C ALA A 567 19.07 3.12 -19.84
N ASP A 568 19.28 3.21 -18.54
CA ASP A 568 20.33 4.11 -18.02
C ASP A 568 21.72 3.60 -18.41
N TYR A 569 21.81 2.28 -18.79
CA TYR A 569 23.12 1.79 -19.27
C TYR A 569 23.52 2.46 -20.58
N VAL A 570 22.51 2.92 -21.28
CA VAL A 570 22.81 3.53 -22.59
C VAL A 570 22.75 5.05 -22.46
N PHE A 571 21.82 5.61 -21.70
CA PHE A 571 21.65 7.07 -21.63
C PHE A 571 22.96 7.73 -21.18
N TYR A 572 23.55 7.18 -20.16
CA TYR A 572 24.74 7.86 -19.60
C TYR A 572 25.95 7.68 -20.53
N LYS A 573 25.93 6.77 -21.27
CA LYS A 573 27.01 6.66 -22.29
C LYS A 573 26.76 7.60 -23.46
N LEU A 574 25.52 7.64 -23.80
CA LEU A 574 25.23 8.61 -24.89
C LEU A 574 25.51 10.04 -24.43
N ALA A 575 25.23 10.27 -23.18
CA ALA A 575 25.49 11.64 -22.69
C ALA A 575 26.98 11.97 -22.77
N ALA A 576 27.77 10.96 -22.61
CA ALA A 576 29.23 11.18 -22.66
C ALA A 576 29.69 11.55 -24.08
N GLU A 577 28.78 11.30 -25.04
CA GLU A 577 29.17 11.63 -26.43
C GLU A 577 28.79 13.08 -26.77
N ASP A 578 27.97 13.69 -25.94
CA ASP A 578 27.54 15.08 -26.23
C ASP A 578 28.71 16.05 -26.00
N LYS A 579 28.84 16.98 -26.93
CA LYS A 579 29.74 18.12 -26.64
C LYS A 579 29.00 19.20 -25.85
N LEU A 580 29.29 19.26 -24.55
CA LEU A 580 28.43 20.00 -23.61
C LEU A 580 28.48 21.51 -23.91
N SER A 581 29.56 21.99 -24.52
CA SER A 581 29.65 23.44 -24.84
C SER A 581 28.59 23.85 -25.87
N SER A 582 28.07 22.86 -26.62
CA SER A 582 27.10 23.20 -27.68
C SER A 582 25.68 22.74 -27.29
N CYS A 583 25.60 22.15 -26.04
CA CYS A 583 24.29 21.53 -25.75
C CYS A 583 23.59 22.30 -24.63
N ASP A 584 24.14 23.48 -24.30
CA ASP A 584 23.44 24.29 -23.29
C ASP A 584 22.12 24.83 -23.87
N SER A 585 21.05 24.31 -23.31
CA SER A 585 19.73 24.65 -23.92
C SER A 585 19.09 25.82 -23.18
N SER A 586 19.64 26.22 -22.01
CA SER A 586 19.00 27.30 -21.21
C SER A 586 19.28 28.67 -21.83
N THR A 587 20.22 28.79 -22.72
CA THR A 587 20.57 30.14 -23.21
C THR A 587 20.29 30.24 -24.72
N LEU A 588 19.54 29.23 -25.22
CA LEU A 588 19.26 29.28 -26.67
C LEU A 588 18.28 30.42 -26.99
N THR A 589 18.55 31.18 -28.10
CA THR A 589 17.67 32.34 -28.41
C THR A 589 16.96 32.11 -29.75
N ASN A 590 17.44 31.08 -30.51
CA ASN A 590 16.78 30.79 -31.80
C ASN A 590 16.15 29.38 -31.76
N PRO A 591 14.79 29.26 -31.86
CA PRO A 591 14.05 28.00 -31.66
C PRO A 591 14.21 27.05 -32.86
N THR A 592 14.83 27.49 -33.98
CA THR A 592 14.90 26.59 -35.15
C THR A 592 16.33 26.11 -35.35
N THR A 593 17.21 26.49 -34.43
CA THR A 593 18.61 26.02 -34.59
C THR A 593 18.69 24.50 -34.36
N SER A 594 19.23 23.83 -35.42
CA SER A 594 19.40 22.37 -35.27
C SER A 594 20.62 22.05 -34.40
N THR A 595 20.46 21.03 -33.50
CA THR A 595 21.59 20.66 -32.61
C THR A 595 21.89 19.17 -32.76
N ALA A 596 23.24 18.91 -32.64
CA ALA A 596 23.64 17.48 -32.67
C ALA A 596 23.53 16.87 -31.27
N CYS A 597 23.02 17.71 -30.33
CA CYS A 597 22.95 17.24 -28.93
C CYS A 597 21.84 16.18 -28.77
N ILE A 598 22.32 15.14 -28.06
CA ILE A 598 21.33 14.08 -27.75
C ILE A 598 20.49 14.54 -26.54
N PHE A 599 21.22 15.15 -25.61
CA PHE A 599 20.49 15.70 -24.46
C PHE A 599 20.64 17.23 -24.46
N ASN A 600 19.41 17.84 -24.40
CA ASN A 600 19.47 19.30 -24.20
C ASN A 600 19.84 19.61 -22.75
N ASP A 601 21.09 20.14 -22.57
CA ASP A 601 21.61 20.34 -21.19
C ASP A 601 20.98 21.60 -20.56
N ILE A 602 20.39 21.39 -19.36
CA ILE A 602 19.77 22.50 -18.61
C ILE A 602 20.79 23.06 -17.62
N THR A 603 21.06 24.39 -17.72
CA THR A 603 22.16 24.92 -16.89
C THR A 603 21.66 26.06 -16.00
N MET A 604 20.32 26.30 -16.08
CA MET A 604 19.78 27.41 -15.24
C MET A 604 18.71 26.85 -14.30
N GLY A 605 18.65 27.54 -13.11
CA GLY A 605 17.58 27.23 -12.14
C GLY A 605 18.06 26.18 -11.12
N ASN A 606 17.13 25.81 -10.18
CA ASN A 606 17.40 24.77 -9.15
C ASN A 606 16.07 24.15 -8.68
N ASN A 607 16.25 23.12 -7.96
CA ASN A 607 14.99 22.52 -7.43
C ASN A 607 14.94 22.63 -5.91
N SER A 608 15.68 23.70 -5.36
CA SER A 608 15.61 23.93 -3.89
C SER A 608 14.26 24.55 -3.50
N VAL A 609 13.80 24.20 -2.29
CA VAL A 609 12.50 24.73 -1.83
C VAL A 609 12.72 25.42 -0.48
N PRO A 610 11.67 26.28 -0.05
CA PRO A 610 11.81 26.97 1.25
C PRO A 610 12.15 26.00 2.39
N GLY A 611 13.15 26.40 3.21
CA GLY A 611 13.56 25.55 4.36
C GLY A 611 14.84 24.77 4.05
N LEU A 612 15.22 24.72 2.76
CA LEU A 612 16.47 24.01 2.45
C LEU A 612 17.61 25.02 2.30
N PRO A 613 18.79 24.55 2.49
CA PRO A 613 19.94 25.47 2.50
C PRO A 613 20.09 26.22 1.17
N GLY A 614 20.21 27.58 1.31
CA GLY A 614 20.59 28.38 0.13
C GLY A 614 19.37 28.74 -0.73
N TYR A 615 18.08 28.32 -0.26
CA TYR A 615 16.90 28.69 -1.08
C TYR A 615 16.83 30.21 -1.24
N GLY A 616 16.53 30.63 -2.53
CA GLY A 616 16.29 32.06 -2.84
C GLY A 616 17.62 32.80 -3.09
N THR A 617 18.72 31.99 -3.03
CA THR A 617 20.02 32.65 -3.32
C THR A 617 20.76 31.86 -4.41
N SER A 618 21.93 32.37 -4.85
CA SER A 618 22.72 31.72 -5.92
C SER A 618 23.39 30.44 -5.40
N THR A 619 23.38 30.17 -4.06
CA THR A 619 24.03 28.96 -3.51
C THR A 619 22.99 27.87 -3.22
N ALA A 620 21.80 28.02 -3.81
CA ALA A 620 20.76 27.00 -3.58
C ALA A 620 21.27 25.60 -3.95
N GLU A 621 20.94 24.73 -3.06
CA GLU A 621 21.34 23.32 -3.33
C GLU A 621 20.65 22.77 -4.58
N TRP A 622 21.54 22.04 -5.32
CA TRP A 622 21.22 21.29 -6.56
C TRP A 622 20.80 22.24 -7.68
N SER A 623 21.68 23.28 -7.81
CA SER A 623 21.50 24.18 -8.96
C SER A 623 21.89 23.47 -10.27
N ALA A 624 21.06 23.78 -11.27
CA ALA A 624 21.41 23.19 -12.59
C ALA A 624 22.73 23.77 -13.12
N GLY A 625 23.57 22.85 -13.72
CA GLY A 625 24.87 23.26 -14.29
C GLY A 625 25.20 22.40 -15.52
N LYS A 626 26.46 22.67 -15.97
CA LYS A 626 26.92 21.93 -17.16
C LYS A 626 26.93 20.42 -16.89
N GLY A 627 26.41 19.61 -17.88
CA GLY A 627 26.33 18.14 -17.72
C GLY A 627 25.20 17.74 -16.76
N TYR A 628 25.54 16.55 -16.09
CA TYR A 628 24.53 16.04 -15.13
C TYR A 628 24.45 16.98 -13.92
N ASP A 629 23.19 17.22 -13.45
CA ASP A 629 22.97 17.88 -12.14
C ASP A 629 21.73 17.28 -11.46
N MET A 630 21.57 17.50 -10.19
CA MET A 630 20.53 16.79 -9.41
C MET A 630 19.18 17.51 -9.53
N ALA A 631 19.17 18.57 -10.32
CA ALA A 631 17.85 19.22 -10.56
C ALA A 631 17.22 18.70 -11.86
N THR A 632 18.14 18.36 -12.87
CA THR A 632 17.49 18.04 -14.16
C THR A 632 18.19 16.84 -14.80
N GLY A 633 19.16 16.22 -14.02
CA GLY A 633 19.84 15.04 -14.58
C GLY A 633 20.64 15.39 -15.85
N LEU A 634 20.54 14.50 -16.87
CA LEU A 634 21.30 14.71 -18.12
C LEU A 634 20.64 15.80 -18.97
N GLY A 635 19.41 16.30 -18.53
CA GLY A 635 18.66 17.32 -19.31
C GLY A 635 17.51 16.67 -20.10
N THR A 636 16.84 17.50 -20.93
CA THR A 636 15.74 16.94 -21.75
C THR A 636 16.30 16.28 -23.02
N VAL A 637 15.45 15.50 -23.65
CA VAL A 637 15.98 14.66 -24.76
C VAL A 637 15.58 15.31 -26.10
N ASN A 638 16.53 15.27 -26.95
CA ASN A 638 16.20 15.38 -28.40
C ASN A 638 15.88 13.99 -28.98
N ALA A 639 14.58 13.72 -29.26
CA ALA A 639 14.12 12.34 -29.55
C ALA A 639 14.74 11.82 -30.85
N ALA A 640 14.83 12.63 -31.87
CA ALA A 640 15.40 12.14 -33.16
C ALA A 640 16.88 11.79 -32.99
N ASN A 641 17.58 12.64 -32.28
CA ASN A 641 19.02 12.33 -32.11
C ASN A 641 19.22 11.11 -31.18
N LEU A 642 18.41 11.11 -30.19
CA LEU A 642 18.49 9.92 -29.32
C LEU A 642 18.28 8.63 -30.11
N VAL A 643 17.22 8.57 -30.92
CA VAL A 643 16.92 7.33 -31.66
C VAL A 643 18.03 7.07 -32.69
N ALA A 644 18.57 8.07 -33.27
CA ALA A 644 19.58 7.88 -34.33
C ALA A 644 20.89 7.36 -33.74
N ASN A 645 21.14 7.70 -32.48
CA ASN A 645 22.48 7.36 -31.95
C ASN A 645 22.40 6.18 -30.98
N TRP A 646 21.22 5.61 -30.82
CA TRP A 646 21.03 4.54 -29.80
C TRP A 646 21.89 3.32 -30.13
N ASP A 647 22.21 2.87 -31.39
CA ASP A 647 22.89 1.60 -31.72
C ASP A 647 24.35 1.85 -32.08
N LYS A 648 24.88 3.06 -31.95
CA LYS A 648 26.26 3.36 -32.41
C LYS A 648 27.24 3.22 -31.26
N LEU A 649 26.92 2.50 -30.05
CA LEU A 649 27.86 2.38 -28.92
C LEU A 649 28.64 1.06 -29.01
N SER A 650 30.24 0.82 -29.22
CA SER A 650 30.99 -0.47 -29.21
C SER A 650 31.92 -0.51 -27.99
N PHE A 651 32.15 -2.02 -27.26
CA PHE A 651 33.08 -2.29 -26.15
C PHE A 651 34.31 -3.05 -26.68
N SER A 652 35.59 -2.81 -25.93
CA SER A 652 36.83 -3.59 -26.22
C SER A 652 36.89 -4.84 -25.35
N ALA A 653 37.40 -6.11 -25.85
CA ALA A 653 37.45 -7.41 -25.16
C ALA A 653 38.49 -7.40 -24.05
N SER A 654 38.21 -8.16 -22.85
CA SER A 654 39.18 -8.33 -21.74
C SER A 654 39.41 -9.82 -21.47
N ALA A 655 40.67 -10.29 -20.66
CA ALA A 655 40.97 -11.68 -20.25
C ALA A 655 41.26 -11.70 -18.74
N THR A 656 40.58 -12.77 -18.03
CA THR A 656 40.77 -12.86 -16.57
C THR A 656 41.48 -14.18 -16.23
N THR A 657 42.56 -14.16 -15.13
CA THR A 657 43.22 -15.39 -14.67
C THR A 657 43.11 -15.47 -13.14
N LEU A 658 43.00 -16.83 -12.66
CA LEU A 658 42.98 -17.09 -11.21
C LEU A 658 44.03 -18.14 -10.86
N ALA A 659 44.87 -17.80 -9.78
CA ALA A 659 45.87 -18.79 -9.32
C ALA A 659 45.81 -18.88 -7.79
N THR A 660 45.92 -20.25 -7.30
CA THR A 660 46.06 -20.46 -5.84
C THR A 660 47.11 -21.54 -5.59
N SER A 661 47.90 -21.49 -4.40
CA SER A 661 49.03 -22.40 -4.14
C SER A 661 48.59 -23.58 -3.28
N VAL A 662 47.21 -23.66 -2.84
CA VAL A 662 46.77 -24.74 -1.93
C VAL A 662 45.46 -25.33 -2.47
N SER A 663 45.25 -26.75 -2.34
CA SER A 663 44.05 -27.40 -2.91
C SER A 663 43.24 -28.09 -1.81
N GLU A 664 43.90 -28.07 -0.48
CA GLU A 664 43.15 -28.59 0.68
C GLU A 664 43.51 -27.79 1.93
N LEU A 665 42.38 -27.51 2.80
CA LEU A 665 42.64 -26.81 4.07
C LEU A 665 41.45 -27.03 5.02
N VAL A 666 41.70 -26.77 6.35
CA VAL A 666 40.62 -26.84 7.36
C VAL A 666 39.95 -25.46 7.47
N HIS A 667 38.60 -25.55 7.59
CA HIS A 667 37.84 -24.28 7.65
C HIS A 667 38.46 -23.33 8.68
N GLY A 668 38.71 -21.97 8.15
CA GLY A 668 39.26 -20.95 9.07
C GLY A 668 40.75 -20.71 8.79
N GLN A 669 41.32 -21.59 7.92
CA GLN A 669 42.72 -21.34 7.51
C GLN A 669 42.76 -20.49 6.23
N PRO A 670 43.74 -19.42 6.04
CA PRO A 670 43.78 -18.50 4.89
C PRO A 670 44.17 -19.22 3.59
N LEU A 671 43.31 -18.97 2.51
CA LEU A 671 43.65 -19.47 1.16
C LEU A 671 44.28 -18.32 0.34
N PRO A 672 45.58 -18.45 0.01
CA PRO A 672 46.18 -17.39 -0.82
C PRO A 672 45.70 -17.47 -2.28
N ILE A 673 45.27 -16.15 -2.90
CA ILE A 673 44.84 -16.18 -4.30
C ILE A 673 45.47 -14.98 -5.03
N LYS A 674 45.65 -15.26 -6.36
CA LYS A 674 46.07 -14.16 -7.26
C LYS A 674 45.16 -14.12 -8.50
N VAL A 675 44.62 -12.78 -8.74
CA VAL A 675 43.72 -12.61 -9.91
C VAL A 675 44.30 -11.50 -10.79
N SER A 676 44.32 -11.77 -12.20
CA SER A 676 44.75 -10.72 -13.14
C SER A 676 43.73 -10.58 -14.29
N VAL A 677 43.48 -9.12 -14.62
CA VAL A 677 42.59 -8.87 -15.77
C VAL A 677 43.36 -8.00 -16.79
N THR A 678 43.34 -8.54 -18.07
CA THR A 678 44.11 -7.76 -19.07
C THR A 678 43.22 -7.48 -20.30
N SER A 679 43.68 -6.29 -20.93
CA SER A 679 43.03 -6.00 -22.22
C SER A 679 43.52 -6.99 -23.29
N LYS A 680 42.47 -7.40 -24.14
CA LYS A 680 42.91 -8.29 -25.25
C LYS A 680 43.42 -7.46 -26.43
N SER A 681 43.18 -6.10 -26.36
CA SER A 681 43.77 -5.22 -27.39
C SER A 681 45.05 -4.56 -26.86
N LYS A 682 46.26 -4.94 -27.15
CA LYS A 682 47.65 -4.60 -26.72
C LYS A 682 47.81 -3.10 -26.50
N SER A 683 46.69 -2.13 -26.79
CA SER A 683 46.92 -0.67 -26.65
C SER A 683 45.79 -0.05 -25.85
N GLY A 684 44.96 -0.78 -25.05
CA GLY A 684 43.80 -0.16 -24.37
C GLY A 684 44.10 0.04 -22.87
N PRO A 685 43.29 1.13 -22.21
CA PRO A 685 43.48 1.41 -20.78
C PRO A 685 43.34 0.14 -19.92
N THR A 686 44.14 0.13 -18.76
CA THR A 686 44.14 -1.02 -17.83
C THR A 686 42.73 -1.22 -17.25
N PRO A 687 42.22 -2.50 -17.43
CA PRO A 687 40.91 -2.80 -16.84
C PRO A 687 40.87 -2.51 -15.33
N ILE A 688 39.86 -1.77 -14.95
CA ILE A 688 39.70 -1.40 -13.52
C ILE A 688 38.37 -1.96 -13.01
N GLY A 689 38.29 -2.01 -11.68
CA GLY A 689 36.97 -2.44 -11.16
C GLY A 689 37.10 -3.76 -10.37
N ASP A 690 36.00 -4.40 -10.08
CA ASP A 690 35.99 -5.52 -9.12
C ASP A 690 35.99 -6.86 -9.86
N VAL A 691 36.67 -7.84 -9.14
CA VAL A 691 36.60 -9.24 -9.60
C VAL A 691 35.94 -10.09 -8.50
N ALA A 692 35.06 -10.90 -9.04
CA ALA A 692 34.40 -11.80 -8.06
C ALA A 692 35.03 -13.19 -8.10
N LEU A 693 35.17 -13.72 -6.85
CA LEU A 693 35.54 -15.16 -6.76
C LEU A 693 34.27 -16.03 -6.66
N ILE A 694 34.24 -16.95 -7.57
CA ILE A 694 32.98 -17.71 -7.61
C ILE A 694 33.31 -19.21 -7.48
N THR A 695 32.36 -19.89 -6.75
CA THR A 695 32.49 -21.36 -6.67
C THR A 695 31.33 -22.04 -7.40
N ASP A 696 31.52 -23.30 -7.77
CA ASP A 696 30.44 -24.02 -8.49
C ASP A 696 29.38 -24.52 -7.51
N LYS A 697 29.68 -24.54 -6.22
CA LYS A 697 28.69 -25.08 -5.25
C LYS A 697 28.02 -23.94 -4.48
N PHE A 698 28.77 -22.87 -4.26
CA PHE A 698 28.21 -21.87 -3.31
C PHE A 698 28.10 -20.51 -3.98
N GLY A 699 28.48 -20.44 -5.28
CA GLY A 699 28.37 -19.14 -5.99
C GLY A 699 29.50 -18.18 -5.55
N ASP A 700 29.17 -16.89 -5.21
CA ASP A 700 30.15 -15.83 -4.92
C ASP A 700 30.90 -16.14 -3.61
N ALA A 701 32.23 -16.10 -3.62
CA ALA A 701 33.07 -16.52 -2.47
C ALA A 701 33.97 -15.36 -2.04
N GLY A 702 33.55 -14.16 -2.65
CA GLY A 702 34.32 -12.97 -2.25
C GLY A 702 34.59 -12.06 -3.47
N HIS A 703 34.75 -10.57 -3.14
CA HIS A 703 35.06 -9.60 -4.21
C HIS A 703 36.34 -8.84 -3.86
N PHE A 704 36.95 -8.64 -4.90
CA PHE A 704 38.20 -7.89 -4.63
C PHE A 704 38.42 -6.87 -5.75
N ALA A 705 38.84 -5.72 -5.25
CA ALA A 705 39.12 -4.66 -6.25
C ALA A 705 40.49 -4.89 -6.89
N LEU A 706 40.44 -4.64 -8.22
CA LEU A 706 41.74 -4.77 -8.91
C LEU A 706 42.63 -3.57 -8.56
N ASP A 707 43.87 -3.81 -8.34
CA ASP A 707 44.77 -2.66 -8.13
C ASP A 707 45.09 -1.95 -9.46
N ALA A 708 45.92 -0.91 -9.34
CA ALA A 708 46.15 -0.01 -10.51
C ALA A 708 46.75 -0.80 -11.68
N SER A 709 47.14 -2.00 -11.40
CA SER A 709 47.73 -2.79 -12.52
C SER A 709 46.69 -3.78 -13.09
N GLY A 710 45.45 -3.72 -12.62
CA GLY A 710 44.40 -4.65 -13.13
C GLY A 710 44.50 -6.03 -12.47
N SER A 711 45.17 -6.11 -11.25
CA SER A 711 45.33 -7.42 -10.58
C SER A 711 44.93 -7.29 -9.11
N TYR A 712 44.77 -8.54 -8.50
CA TYR A 712 44.56 -8.64 -7.04
C TYR A 712 45.34 -9.84 -6.51
N SER A 713 46.10 -9.57 -5.25
CA SER A 713 46.73 -10.72 -4.53
C SER A 713 46.36 -10.64 -3.05
N GLY A 714 45.79 -11.77 -2.52
CA GLY A 714 45.43 -11.82 -1.08
C GLY A 714 44.93 -13.21 -0.71
N ALA A 715 44.49 -13.31 0.61
CA ALA A 715 44.01 -14.63 1.08
C ALA A 715 42.52 -14.56 1.41
N VAL A 716 41.91 -15.79 1.24
CA VAL A 716 40.48 -15.91 1.60
C VAL A 716 40.36 -16.92 2.74
N THR A 717 39.69 -16.46 3.92
CA THR A 717 39.70 -17.35 5.11
C THR A 717 38.28 -17.75 5.48
N SER A 718 37.29 -17.50 4.66
CA SER A 718 35.90 -17.77 5.09
C SER A 718 35.21 -18.71 4.10
N LEU A 719 36.05 -19.55 3.48
CA LEU A 719 35.37 -20.45 2.52
C LEU A 719 34.67 -21.59 3.27
N PRO A 720 33.43 -21.88 2.78
CA PRO A 720 32.69 -22.95 3.46
C PRO A 720 33.34 -24.33 3.25
N GLY A 721 33.15 -25.18 4.36
CA GLY A 721 33.69 -26.57 4.30
C GLY A 721 33.06 -27.38 3.16
N GLY A 722 33.86 -28.15 2.48
CA GLY A 722 33.36 -29.05 1.42
C GLY A 722 34.36 -29.06 0.24
N THR A 723 34.03 -29.90 -0.82
CA THR A 723 34.86 -29.96 -2.05
C THR A 723 34.10 -29.35 -3.23
N TYR A 724 34.88 -28.17 -3.85
CA TYR A 724 34.25 -27.49 -4.99
C TYR A 724 35.32 -26.76 -5.82
N THR A 725 34.82 -26.15 -7.06
CA THR A 725 35.81 -25.38 -7.87
C THR A 725 35.69 -23.89 -7.58
N LEU A 726 36.85 -23.18 -7.79
CA LEU A 726 36.94 -21.72 -7.61
C LEU A 726 37.34 -21.04 -8.92
N ALA A 727 36.51 -19.97 -9.36
CA ALA A 727 36.89 -19.18 -10.56
C ALA A 727 36.78 -17.68 -10.22
N ALA A 728 37.65 -16.81 -11.03
CA ALA A 728 37.53 -15.36 -10.87
C ALA A 728 36.77 -14.75 -12.06
N ARG A 729 35.82 -13.89 -11.69
CA ARG A 729 35.02 -13.29 -12.77
C ARG A 729 35.17 -11.77 -12.72
N TYR A 730 35.55 -11.23 -13.98
CA TYR A 730 35.62 -9.76 -14.16
C TYR A 730 34.35 -9.24 -14.84
N GLY A 731 33.57 -8.28 -14.29
CA GLY A 731 32.21 -7.82 -14.66
C GLY A 731 32.28 -6.75 -15.77
N GLY A 732 33.46 -6.38 -16.27
CA GLY A 732 33.62 -5.33 -17.31
C GLY A 732 33.66 -3.94 -16.68
N ASP A 733 34.16 -2.95 -17.46
CA ASP A 733 34.11 -1.53 -17.05
C ASP A 733 33.71 -0.66 -18.23
N GLY A 734 33.69 0.69 -17.93
CA GLY A 734 33.28 1.69 -18.95
C GLY A 734 34.00 1.49 -20.29
N SER A 735 35.01 0.64 -20.34
CA SER A 735 35.85 0.49 -21.55
C SER A 735 35.89 -0.97 -22.01
N TYR A 736 35.81 -1.91 -21.10
CA TYR A 736 36.02 -3.31 -21.49
C TYR A 736 34.81 -4.17 -21.09
N ALA A 737 34.49 -5.22 -21.98
CA ALA A 737 33.42 -6.21 -21.70
C ALA A 737 33.85 -7.15 -20.56
N SER A 738 33.01 -7.96 -19.98
CA SER A 738 33.29 -8.90 -18.87
C SER A 738 34.12 -10.11 -19.36
N SER A 739 34.87 -10.82 -18.43
CA SER A 739 35.62 -12.05 -18.75
C SER A 739 35.75 -12.91 -17.50
N VAL A 740 35.96 -14.38 -17.62
CA VAL A 740 36.01 -15.31 -16.47
C VAL A 740 37.28 -16.16 -16.60
N SER A 741 37.95 -16.47 -15.43
CA SER A 741 39.17 -17.29 -15.48
C SER A 741 38.83 -18.77 -15.62
N LYS A 742 39.81 -19.67 -15.78
CA LYS A 742 39.64 -21.14 -15.66
C LYS A 742 39.48 -21.55 -14.18
N PRO A 743 38.54 -22.52 -13.90
CA PRO A 743 38.27 -22.86 -12.49
C PRO A 743 39.41 -23.69 -11.87
N VAL A 744 39.61 -23.50 -10.42
CA VAL A 744 40.56 -24.32 -9.65
C VAL A 744 39.77 -25.17 -8.65
N ARG A 745 40.08 -26.52 -8.52
CA ARG A 745 39.38 -27.41 -7.57
C ARG A 745 39.98 -27.26 -6.16
N LEU A 746 38.99 -27.25 -5.04
CA LEU A 746 39.45 -27.01 -3.67
C LEU A 746 38.62 -27.86 -2.70
N THR A 747 39.32 -28.48 -1.57
CA THR A 747 38.59 -29.17 -0.48
C THR A 747 38.87 -28.47 0.85
N ILE A 748 37.64 -28.17 1.65
CA ILE A 748 37.79 -27.51 2.96
C ILE A 748 37.16 -28.41 4.02
N ALA A 749 37.99 -29.01 5.00
CA ALA A 749 37.48 -29.92 6.05
C ALA A 749 36.93 -29.10 7.24
N PRO A 750 35.85 -29.75 8.07
CA PRO A 750 35.26 -29.00 9.19
C PRO A 750 36.25 -28.81 10.34
N GLU A 751 36.09 -27.76 11.12
CA GLU A 751 36.87 -27.54 12.35
C GLU A 751 36.00 -27.76 13.58
N LYS A 752 36.66 -27.83 14.96
CA LYS A 752 35.87 -28.01 16.20
C LYS A 752 35.01 -26.78 16.49
N SER A 753 33.77 -27.00 17.35
CA SER A 753 32.88 -25.86 17.64
C SER A 753 32.89 -25.55 19.14
N THR A 754 32.64 -24.24 19.50
CA THR A 754 32.33 -23.88 20.90
C THR A 754 30.85 -23.52 21.04
N ILE A 755 30.16 -24.06 22.26
CA ILE A 755 28.70 -23.82 22.45
C ILE A 755 28.52 -23.03 23.75
N ALA A 756 28.10 -21.80 23.54
CA ALA A 756 27.80 -20.98 24.75
C ALA A 756 26.28 -20.84 24.95
N VAL A 757 25.90 -21.15 26.34
CA VAL A 757 24.45 -21.11 26.62
C VAL A 757 24.19 -20.05 27.69
N HIS A 758 23.16 -19.23 27.32
CA HIS A 758 22.72 -18.20 28.29
C HIS A 758 21.20 -18.28 28.51
N PHE A 759 20.82 -18.10 29.88
CA PHE A 759 19.37 -18.14 30.14
C PHE A 759 18.88 -16.76 30.57
N ASP A 760 17.71 -16.37 30.03
CA ASP A 760 17.06 -15.10 30.45
C ASP A 760 15.60 -15.38 30.82
N VAL A 761 15.14 -14.43 31.78
CA VAL A 761 13.71 -14.59 32.17
C VAL A 761 13.01 -13.24 32.04
N LEU A 762 11.76 -13.23 31.82
CA LEU A 762 10.96 -11.99 31.84
C LEU A 762 10.56 -11.62 33.27
N ASP A 763 11.04 -10.34 33.59
CA ASP A 763 10.59 -9.84 34.90
C ASP A 763 9.12 -9.37 34.82
N PRO A 764 8.26 -10.05 35.53
CA PRO A 764 6.82 -9.80 35.39
C PRO A 764 6.42 -8.43 35.98
N ARG A 765 7.31 -7.78 36.73
CA ARG A 765 6.97 -6.44 37.29
C ARG A 765 7.36 -5.33 36.31
N THR A 766 8.40 -5.59 35.60
CA THR A 766 8.90 -4.50 34.73
C THR A 766 8.72 -4.88 33.26
N ASN A 767 8.25 -6.10 33.05
CA ASN A 767 8.10 -6.62 31.68
C ASN A 767 9.40 -6.49 30.87
N GLN A 768 10.53 -6.54 31.51
CA GLN A 768 11.84 -6.51 30.82
C GLN A 768 12.52 -7.88 30.92
N ILE A 769 13.29 -8.18 29.91
CA ILE A 769 14.05 -9.44 29.92
C ILE A 769 15.33 -9.24 30.73
N VAL A 770 15.44 -10.07 31.74
CA VAL A 770 16.65 -9.94 32.57
C VAL A 770 17.34 -11.32 32.68
N PRO A 771 18.66 -11.29 33.01
CA PRO A 771 19.39 -12.57 33.14
C PRO A 771 18.82 -13.42 34.28
N TYR A 772 18.78 -14.72 33.99
CA TYR A 772 18.26 -15.67 34.99
C TYR A 772 19.19 -15.71 36.22
N THR A 773 18.62 -15.49 37.45
CA THR A 773 19.47 -15.47 38.66
C THR A 773 19.01 -16.54 39.64
N GLY A 774 18.30 -17.69 39.12
CA GLY A 774 18.09 -18.81 40.09
C GLY A 774 16.60 -19.15 40.22
N THR A 775 15.59 -18.36 39.89
CA THR A 775 14.18 -18.79 39.89
C THR A 775 13.47 -18.19 38.67
N ALA A 776 12.55 -19.01 38.07
CA ALA A 776 11.70 -18.56 36.95
C ALA A 776 10.24 -18.90 37.25
N GLN A 777 9.39 -18.08 36.79
CA GLN A 777 7.96 -18.30 37.07
C GLN A 777 7.32 -19.19 35.99
N TYR A 778 6.52 -20.17 36.51
CA TYR A 778 5.81 -21.11 35.60
C TYR A 778 5.01 -20.33 34.55
N ALA A 779 5.24 -20.65 33.25
CA ALA A 779 4.43 -20.22 32.09
C ALA A 779 4.85 -18.82 31.63
N PHE A 780 5.93 -18.21 32.41
CA PHE A 780 6.53 -16.96 31.89
C PHE A 780 7.72 -17.29 30.99
N PRO A 781 7.87 -16.37 30.04
CA PRO A 781 8.91 -16.66 29.05
C PRO A 781 10.27 -16.90 29.71
N PHE A 782 10.82 -18.09 29.44
CA PHE A 782 12.21 -18.47 29.77
C PHE A 782 13.01 -18.64 28.48
N TYR A 783 14.10 -17.81 28.41
CA TYR A 783 14.81 -17.73 27.12
C TYR A 783 16.15 -18.47 27.23
N VAL A 784 16.33 -19.37 26.21
CA VAL A 784 17.62 -20.06 26.11
C VAL A 784 18.36 -19.52 24.88
N SER A 785 19.43 -18.79 25.16
CA SER A 785 20.26 -18.28 24.06
C SER A 785 21.53 -19.13 23.88
N VAL A 786 21.70 -19.44 22.57
CA VAL A 786 22.83 -20.34 22.28
C VAL A 786 23.71 -19.68 21.21
N LYS A 787 24.98 -19.70 21.43
CA LYS A 787 25.92 -19.30 20.38
C LYS A 787 26.94 -20.44 20.11
N VAL A 788 26.88 -20.73 18.71
CA VAL A 788 27.86 -21.77 18.31
C VAL A 788 28.91 -21.11 17.41
N GLU A 789 30.20 -21.36 17.78
CA GLU A 789 31.27 -20.77 16.95
C GLU A 789 32.38 -21.80 16.74
N GLY A 790 33.04 -21.44 15.50
CA GLY A 790 34.24 -22.28 15.28
C GLY A 790 35.39 -21.88 16.21
N LYS A 791 36.22 -22.68 16.48
CA LYS A 791 37.39 -22.36 17.32
C LYS A 791 38.29 -21.31 16.65
N SER A 792 38.30 -21.33 15.34
CA SER A 792 39.19 -20.37 14.63
C SER A 792 38.61 -18.95 14.66
N GLY A 793 37.32 -18.78 15.06
CA GLY A 793 36.65 -17.45 15.05
C GLY A 793 36.16 -17.05 13.66
N HIS A 794 36.33 -17.96 12.62
CA HIS A 794 35.92 -17.65 11.23
C HIS A 794 34.78 -18.57 10.79
N GLY A 795 33.85 -17.94 10.08
CA GLY A 795 32.72 -18.75 9.57
C GLY A 795 31.59 -18.83 10.61
N LEU A 796 30.39 -18.90 10.13
CA LEU A 796 29.23 -18.97 11.05
C LEU A 796 28.62 -20.38 11.01
N ALA A 797 28.51 -20.92 12.33
CA ALA A 797 27.94 -22.29 12.39
C ALA A 797 26.49 -22.30 11.88
N THR A 798 26.18 -23.31 11.04
CA THR A 798 24.80 -23.54 10.54
C THR A 798 24.26 -24.87 11.05
N GLY A 799 23.07 -25.11 10.91
CA GLY A 799 22.54 -26.41 11.39
C GLY A 799 21.61 -26.19 12.60
N ARG A 800 21.42 -27.21 13.44
CA ARG A 800 20.39 -27.12 14.49
C ARG A 800 21.01 -27.41 15.85
N VAL A 801 20.31 -26.79 16.86
CA VAL A 801 20.66 -27.21 18.24
C VAL A 801 19.42 -27.83 18.91
N ASN A 802 19.70 -28.78 19.76
CA ASN A 802 18.63 -29.37 20.58
C ASN A 802 18.75 -28.90 22.03
N ILE A 803 17.42 -28.47 22.61
CA ILE A 803 17.41 -28.24 24.08
C ILE A 803 17.00 -29.53 24.80
N LEU A 804 17.81 -29.83 25.76
CA LEU A 804 17.54 -31.09 26.48
C LEU A 804 17.12 -30.76 27.92
N ASN A 805 15.98 -31.36 28.41
CA ASN A 805 15.69 -31.45 29.86
C ASN A 805 16.05 -32.85 30.38
N GLY A 806 17.18 -32.90 31.14
CA GLY A 806 17.80 -34.22 31.39
C GLY A 806 18.41 -34.80 30.11
N ASN A 807 17.88 -35.96 29.57
CA ASN A 807 18.45 -36.56 28.32
C ASN A 807 17.40 -36.57 27.21
N LYS A 808 16.33 -35.82 27.54
CA LYS A 808 15.25 -35.84 26.54
C LYS A 808 15.26 -34.52 25.75
N VAL A 809 15.17 -34.67 24.45
CA VAL A 809 15.06 -33.45 23.60
C VAL A 809 13.66 -32.84 23.74
N VAL A 810 13.64 -31.67 24.25
CA VAL A 810 12.30 -31.07 24.50
C VAL A 810 12.01 -29.99 23.46
N LEU A 811 13.15 -29.47 22.88
CA LEU A 811 12.97 -28.48 21.79
C LEU A 811 14.19 -28.51 20.87
N SER A 812 13.93 -28.19 19.60
CA SER A 812 15.02 -28.06 18.63
C SER A 812 14.89 -26.75 17.86
N ALA A 813 16.08 -26.13 17.74
CA ALA A 813 15.97 -24.86 16.97
C ALA A 813 17.20 -24.74 16.05
N PRO A 814 16.86 -24.16 14.78
CA PRO A 814 18.01 -23.93 13.89
C PRO A 814 18.86 -22.74 14.33
N LEU A 815 20.18 -22.84 14.07
CA LEU A 815 21.02 -21.64 14.28
C LEU A 815 20.76 -20.59 13.19
N ASN A 816 20.66 -19.24 13.60
CA ASN A 816 20.48 -18.16 12.60
C ASN A 816 21.82 -17.84 11.92
N SER A 817 21.79 -16.81 11.06
CA SER A 817 22.94 -16.54 10.18
C SER A 817 24.15 -16.06 11.00
N SER A 818 23.86 -15.88 12.31
CA SER A 818 25.04 -15.51 13.13
C SER A 818 25.49 -16.70 13.99
N GLY A 819 25.00 -17.87 13.74
CA GLY A 819 25.41 -19.06 14.53
C GLY A 819 24.76 -19.06 15.93
N THR A 820 23.67 -18.30 16.10
CA THR A 820 23.00 -18.24 17.42
C THR A 820 21.59 -18.83 17.31
N ALA A 821 21.18 -19.29 18.44
CA ALA A 821 19.76 -19.70 18.56
C ALA A 821 19.18 -19.16 19.86
N TYR A 822 18.05 -18.48 19.60
CA TYR A 822 17.33 -17.99 20.80
C TYR A 822 16.01 -18.73 20.95
N ILE A 823 15.93 -19.45 22.01
CA ILE A 823 14.75 -20.34 22.15
C ILE A 823 13.97 -19.91 23.40
N ALA A 824 12.64 -19.50 23.08
CA ALA A 824 11.78 -19.11 24.22
C ALA A 824 10.89 -20.29 24.64
N THR A 825 10.82 -20.45 25.95
CA THR A 825 9.90 -21.45 26.52
C THR A 825 8.83 -20.73 27.36
N GLY A 826 7.81 -21.42 27.71
CA GLY A 826 6.77 -20.75 28.53
C GLY A 826 5.40 -20.78 27.83
N SER A 827 4.37 -20.14 28.31
CA SER A 827 2.98 -20.26 27.82
C SER A 827 2.85 -19.69 26.40
N GLY A 828 2.22 -20.64 25.46
CA GLY A 828 2.00 -20.14 24.08
C GLY A 828 3.16 -20.58 23.17
N THR A 829 4.29 -21.38 23.81
CA THR A 829 5.39 -21.92 22.98
C THR A 829 5.28 -23.45 22.91
N ALA A 830 6.17 -24.09 22.11
CA ALA A 830 6.12 -25.53 21.79
C ALA A 830 6.40 -26.38 23.05
N TYR A 831 7.01 -25.71 24.11
CA TYR A 831 7.28 -26.49 25.33
C TYR A 831 7.32 -25.55 26.54
N THR A 832 6.53 -25.93 27.61
CA THR A 832 6.57 -25.19 28.89
C THR A 832 7.15 -26.10 29.98
N PHE A 833 8.18 -25.52 30.59
CA PHE A 833 8.77 -26.35 31.67
C PHE A 833 7.80 -26.46 32.84
N PRO A 834 7.69 -27.65 33.37
CA PRO A 834 6.77 -27.82 34.50
C PRO A 834 7.26 -27.05 35.74
N ALA A 835 6.12 -26.66 36.54
CA ALA A 835 6.56 -26.05 37.82
C ALA A 835 7.44 -27.03 38.61
N GLY A 836 8.63 -26.50 39.17
CA GLY A 836 9.61 -27.33 39.91
C GLY A 836 10.96 -27.35 39.17
N ALA A 837 11.99 -28.26 39.57
CA ALA A 837 13.38 -28.25 39.04
C ALA A 837 13.45 -28.99 37.70
N SER A 838 14.19 -28.30 36.70
CA SER A 838 14.48 -28.93 35.39
C SER A 838 15.99 -28.85 35.12
N SER A 839 16.61 -30.00 34.53
CA SER A 839 18.03 -30.01 34.08
C SER A 839 18.12 -29.71 32.58
N VAL A 840 18.81 -28.47 32.27
CA VAL A 840 18.72 -28.02 30.86
C VAL A 840 20.14 -28.00 30.28
N SER A 841 20.38 -28.71 29.07
CA SER A 841 21.60 -28.59 28.25
C SER A 841 21.25 -28.44 26.77
N VAL A 842 22.39 -27.99 25.95
CA VAL A 842 22.12 -27.75 24.51
C VAL A 842 23.09 -28.60 23.68
N GLN A 843 22.45 -29.26 22.64
CA GLN A 843 23.28 -30.12 21.76
C GLN A 843 23.30 -29.53 20.34
N TYR A 844 24.59 -29.24 19.81
CA TYR A 844 24.77 -28.83 18.39
C TYR A 844 25.09 -30.05 17.52
N LEU A 845 24.48 -30.16 16.35
CA LEU A 845 24.52 -31.45 15.61
C LEU A 845 25.64 -31.41 14.57
N GLY A 846 26.38 -30.30 14.43
CA GLY A 846 27.51 -30.17 13.49
C GLY A 846 27.04 -29.76 12.09
N ASP A 847 28.03 -29.12 11.23
CA ASP A 847 27.79 -28.87 9.78
C ASP A 847 29.09 -29.07 9.00
N ASP A 848 28.96 -28.65 7.66
CA ASP A 848 30.10 -28.97 6.77
C ASP A 848 31.36 -28.25 7.22
N SER A 849 31.16 -27.20 8.03
CA SER A 849 32.35 -26.38 8.38
C SER A 849 32.74 -26.59 9.84
N PHE A 850 31.69 -27.16 10.71
CA PHE A 850 32.00 -27.27 12.15
C PHE A 850 31.56 -28.65 12.64
N ASP A 851 32.29 -29.27 13.65
CA ASP A 851 31.96 -30.59 14.23
C ASP A 851 30.80 -30.44 15.22
N SER A 852 30.01 -31.58 15.54
CA SER A 852 28.92 -31.55 16.55
C SER A 852 29.48 -31.51 17.97
N GLY A 853 28.56 -31.05 19.02
CA GLY A 853 28.99 -31.02 20.43
C GLY A 853 27.80 -30.72 21.35
N THR A 854 27.98 -30.99 22.81
CA THR A 854 26.89 -30.71 23.78
C THR A 854 27.43 -29.83 24.91
N SER A 855 26.54 -28.84 25.26
CA SER A 855 27.00 -27.96 26.35
C SER A 855 26.89 -28.66 27.70
N ALA A 856 27.47 -28.01 28.76
CA ALA A 856 27.28 -28.52 30.14
C ALA A 856 25.82 -28.34 30.59
N SER A 857 25.31 -29.29 31.53
CA SER A 857 23.92 -29.21 32.03
C SER A 857 23.82 -28.18 33.16
N GLN A 858 22.64 -27.34 33.01
CA GLN A 858 22.39 -26.37 34.09
C GLN A 858 21.02 -26.64 34.74
N GLN A 859 20.98 -26.50 36.21
CA GLN A 859 19.69 -26.69 36.90
C GLN A 859 18.88 -25.38 36.92
N VAL A 860 17.47 -25.58 36.46
CA VAL A 860 16.61 -24.38 36.47
C VAL A 860 15.33 -24.70 37.25
N THR A 861 14.93 -23.75 38.22
CA THR A 861 13.72 -24.00 39.01
C THR A 861 12.60 -23.03 38.59
N PHE A 862 11.28 -23.64 38.35
CA PHE A 862 10.13 -22.81 37.94
C PHE A 862 9.09 -22.79 39.06
N GLN A 863 8.71 -21.50 39.51
CA GLN A 863 7.76 -21.38 40.62
C GLN A 863 6.33 -21.32 40.11
N LYS A 864 5.39 -21.78 41.05
CA LYS A 864 3.96 -21.68 40.67
C LYS A 864 3.56 -20.20 40.47
N GLN A 865 2.61 -19.98 39.53
CA GLN A 865 2.22 -18.58 39.21
C GLN A 865 1.15 -18.09 40.19
N GLN A 866 1.35 -16.82 40.79
CA GLN A 866 0.33 -16.18 41.65
C GLN A 866 -0.74 -15.49 40.78
N ILE A 867 -2.14 -15.63 41.02
CA ILE A 867 -3.23 -15.07 40.18
C ILE A 867 -4.16 -14.26 41.08
N SER A 868 -5.03 -13.27 40.29
CA SER A 868 -6.04 -12.51 41.07
C SER A 868 -7.45 -12.99 40.71
N THR A 869 -8.36 -12.90 41.68
CA THR A 869 -9.77 -13.28 41.43
C THR A 869 -10.66 -12.02 41.50
N TYR A 870 -11.78 -12.04 40.55
CA TYR A 870 -12.69 -10.86 40.48
C TYR A 870 -14.13 -11.31 40.64
N VAL A 871 -14.93 -10.29 41.25
CA VAL A 871 -16.37 -10.62 41.34
C VAL A 871 -17.17 -9.46 40.73
N GLY A 872 -18.18 -9.72 39.79
CA GLY A 872 -19.18 -8.75 39.29
C GLY A 872 -20.53 -8.94 39.99
N ILE A 873 -21.29 -7.56 40.14
CA ILE A 873 -22.60 -7.67 40.80
C ILE A 873 -23.66 -7.04 39.90
N SER A 874 -24.91 -7.57 39.89
CA SER A 874 -25.98 -7.21 38.93
C SER A 874 -26.77 -6.01 39.44
N ALA A 875 -26.61 -5.56 40.80
CA ALA A 875 -27.34 -4.39 41.35
C ALA A 875 -26.65 -3.92 42.64
N TYR A 876 -26.66 -2.53 43.02
CA TYR A 876 -25.84 -1.96 44.12
C TYR A 876 -26.72 -1.69 45.34
N ASP A 877 -28.07 -1.53 45.28
CA ASP A 877 -29.01 -1.48 46.42
C ASP A 877 -30.07 -2.59 46.25
N VAL A 878 -30.01 -3.59 47.19
CA VAL A 878 -30.88 -4.77 46.97
C VAL A 878 -31.72 -4.97 48.24
N PRO A 879 -33.04 -4.88 48.07
CA PRO A 879 -33.87 -5.16 49.25
C PRO A 879 -33.62 -6.57 49.81
N ALA A 880 -33.87 -6.55 51.22
CA ALA A 880 -33.57 -7.82 51.91
C ALA A 880 -34.36 -8.98 51.29
N GLY A 881 -33.56 -10.09 50.83
CA GLY A 881 -34.23 -11.35 50.41
C GLY A 881 -34.43 -11.40 48.90
N GLN A 882 -33.99 -10.32 48.21
CA GLN A 882 -34.15 -10.32 46.74
C GLN A 882 -32.87 -10.84 46.06
N PRO A 883 -33.11 -11.52 44.85
CA PRO A 883 -31.95 -12.15 44.20
C PRO A 883 -30.98 -11.12 43.62
N VAL A 884 -29.65 -11.41 43.89
CA VAL A 884 -28.59 -10.65 43.20
C VAL A 884 -27.62 -11.65 42.55
N PHE A 885 -27.18 -11.32 41.30
CA PHE A 885 -26.28 -12.25 40.60
C PHE A 885 -24.82 -11.83 40.87
N LEU A 886 -23.97 -12.92 41.47
CA LEU A 886 -22.51 -12.72 41.63
C LEU A 886 -21.73 -13.52 40.58
N ILE A 887 -20.82 -12.78 39.94
CA ILE A 887 -20.09 -13.48 38.88
C ILE A 887 -18.59 -13.45 39.23
N ALA A 888 -18.02 -14.79 39.48
CA ALA A 888 -16.57 -14.87 39.76
C ALA A 888 -15.78 -15.19 38.48
N ASP A 889 -14.68 -14.44 38.40
CA ASP A 889 -13.88 -14.82 37.22
C ASP A 889 -12.40 -14.57 37.50
N ILE A 890 -11.49 -15.44 36.91
CA ILE A 890 -10.05 -15.16 36.75
C ILE A 890 -9.79 -14.73 35.30
N PRO A 891 -9.77 -13.27 35.05
CA PRO A 891 -9.62 -12.79 33.67
C PRO A 891 -8.40 -13.41 32.97
N PRO A 892 -8.49 -13.52 31.67
CA PRO A 892 -7.35 -14.10 30.95
C PRO A 892 -6.10 -13.21 31.05
N GLY A 893 -5.07 -13.73 31.73
CA GLY A 893 -3.82 -12.93 31.69
C GLY A 893 -2.60 -13.87 31.78
N TYR A 894 -2.56 -14.97 30.90
CA TYR A 894 -1.19 -15.53 30.73
C TYR A 894 -1.29 -16.94 30.14
N GLY A 895 -1.95 -17.18 29.04
CA GLY A 895 -1.81 -18.15 27.93
C GLY A 895 -1.19 -19.48 28.39
N SER A 896 -1.95 -20.49 29.08
CA SER A 896 -1.80 -21.80 28.37
C SER A 896 -2.07 -22.94 29.37
N ALA A 897 -3.12 -22.69 30.37
CA ALA A 897 -3.97 -23.76 30.97
C ALA A 897 -5.01 -23.11 31.90
N ILE A 898 -6.30 -23.27 31.48
CA ILE A 898 -7.43 -22.75 32.29
C ILE A 898 -7.31 -23.27 33.73
N PRO A 899 -6.95 -22.23 34.73
CA PRO A 899 -6.90 -22.68 36.12
C PRO A 899 -8.03 -23.65 36.46
N THR A 900 -7.54 -24.79 37.09
CA THR A 900 -8.54 -25.78 37.58
C THR A 900 -8.64 -25.67 39.10
N GLY A 901 -9.67 -26.34 39.74
CA GLY A 901 -9.87 -26.22 41.20
C GLY A 901 -11.27 -25.67 41.51
N THR A 902 -11.47 -24.96 42.63
CA THR A 902 -12.83 -24.52 43.00
C THR A 902 -12.79 -23.05 43.41
N PHE A 903 -14.02 -22.26 43.03
CA PHE A 903 -14.21 -20.92 43.62
C PHE A 903 -15.02 -21.01 44.91
N GLN A 904 -14.61 -20.22 45.99
CA GLN A 904 -15.44 -20.05 47.19
C GLN A 904 -15.74 -18.56 47.40
N PHE A 905 -17.11 -18.18 47.38
CA PHE A 905 -17.50 -16.76 47.59
C PHE A 905 -17.54 -16.45 49.09
N TYR A 906 -17.13 -15.17 49.43
CA TYR A 906 -17.17 -14.70 50.84
C TYR A 906 -18.00 -13.41 50.93
N ASP A 907 -18.84 -13.37 51.90
CA ASP A 907 -19.52 -12.11 52.28
C ASP A 907 -18.92 -11.58 53.59
N ASN A 908 -18.26 -10.42 53.53
CA ASN A 908 -17.57 -9.84 54.70
C ASN A 908 -16.69 -10.86 55.40
N ASP A 909 -15.95 -11.61 54.65
CA ASP A 909 -14.90 -12.56 55.08
C ASP A 909 -15.51 -13.87 55.59
N LYS A 910 -16.84 -13.96 55.40
CA LYS A 910 -17.46 -15.26 55.74
C LYS A 910 -17.89 -16.00 54.46
N PRO A 911 -17.68 -17.34 54.46
CA PRO A 911 -17.99 -18.07 53.24
C PRO A 911 -19.50 -18.06 52.92
N LEU A 912 -19.69 -17.74 51.62
CA LEU A 912 -21.08 -17.76 51.08
C LEU A 912 -21.28 -18.99 50.18
N GLY A 913 -22.11 -19.97 50.72
CA GLY A 913 -22.38 -21.21 49.95
C GLY A 913 -21.14 -22.13 49.95
N ALA A 914 -21.28 -23.44 49.19
CA ALA A 914 -20.18 -24.42 49.06
C ALA A 914 -19.25 -24.03 47.90
N PRO A 915 -17.91 -24.39 48.00
CA PRO A 915 -17.00 -24.15 46.88
C PRO A 915 -17.55 -24.73 45.56
N ILE A 916 -17.34 -23.90 44.56
CA ILE A 916 -17.91 -24.29 43.24
C ILE A 916 -16.77 -24.64 42.29
N ALA A 917 -16.90 -25.86 41.62
CA ALA A 917 -15.84 -26.28 40.68
C ALA A 917 -15.84 -25.40 39.42
N ILE A 918 -14.69 -25.08 39.10
CA ILE A 918 -14.58 -24.31 37.86
C ILE A 918 -14.79 -25.25 36.66
N PRO A 919 -15.99 -24.87 35.84
CA PRO A 919 -16.35 -25.76 34.73
C PRO A 919 -15.50 -25.48 33.48
N ASN A 920 -15.22 -26.52 32.69
CA ASN A 920 -14.64 -26.29 31.35
C ASN A 920 -15.71 -25.85 30.35
N ASN A 921 -15.99 -24.48 30.19
CA ASN A 921 -17.16 -23.98 29.41
C ASN A 921 -16.72 -23.45 28.05
N GLY A 922 -15.47 -23.72 27.56
CA GLY A 922 -15.02 -23.36 26.20
C GLY A 922 -14.83 -21.85 26.04
N LEU A 923 -14.90 -21.06 27.14
CA LEU A 923 -14.93 -19.58 27.10
C LEU A 923 -13.52 -19.02 27.27
N GLY A 924 -12.47 -19.97 27.34
CA GLY A 924 -11.07 -19.48 27.29
C GLY A 924 -10.67 -18.77 28.59
N TYR A 925 -11.45 -18.62 29.73
CA TYR A 925 -11.07 -18.18 31.08
C TYR A 925 -12.03 -18.81 32.10
N ALA A 926 -11.54 -18.83 33.50
CA ALA A 926 -12.30 -19.50 34.59
C ALA A 926 -13.40 -18.57 35.13
N THR A 927 -14.78 -19.01 34.88
CA THR A 927 -15.86 -18.16 35.42
C THR A 927 -16.95 -19.05 36.01
N VAL A 928 -17.63 -18.52 37.19
CA VAL A 928 -18.78 -19.21 37.81
C VAL A 928 -19.78 -18.14 38.26
N THR A 929 -21.09 -18.39 37.99
CA THR A 929 -22.14 -17.47 38.49
C THR A 929 -22.84 -18.10 39.71
N TYR A 930 -22.99 -17.18 40.80
CA TYR A 930 -23.69 -17.59 42.03
C TYR A 930 -24.85 -16.62 42.32
N THR A 931 -26.01 -17.16 42.49
CA THR A 931 -27.15 -16.31 42.86
C THR A 931 -27.26 -16.23 44.39
N ALA A 932 -27.16 -14.91 44.86
CA ALA A 932 -27.19 -14.73 46.33
C ALA A 932 -28.51 -14.07 46.76
N ARG A 933 -29.06 -14.59 47.95
CA ARG A 933 -30.22 -13.91 48.56
C ARG A 933 -29.88 -13.53 50.00
N LEU A 934 -29.50 -12.28 50.14
CA LEU A 934 -29.01 -11.89 51.48
C LEU A 934 -30.11 -11.14 52.24
N THR A 935 -30.29 -11.47 53.52
CA THR A 935 -31.44 -10.90 54.30
C THR A 935 -30.90 -9.96 55.37
N THR A 936 -29.54 -9.99 55.54
CA THR A 936 -28.95 -9.14 56.59
C THR A 936 -28.64 -7.75 56.02
N GLN A 937 -29.18 -6.71 56.71
CA GLN A 937 -29.13 -5.31 56.25
C GLN A 937 -27.71 -4.75 56.41
N GLY A 938 -27.33 -3.81 55.50
CA GLY A 938 -26.00 -3.17 55.60
C GLY A 938 -25.13 -3.51 54.38
N THR A 939 -23.92 -2.92 54.32
CA THR A 939 -22.99 -3.08 53.19
C THR A 939 -22.36 -4.48 53.21
N HIS A 940 -22.50 -5.09 52.08
CA HIS A 940 -21.88 -6.44 51.93
C HIS A 940 -20.72 -6.36 50.93
N SER A 941 -19.49 -6.76 51.43
CA SER A 941 -18.28 -6.87 50.58
C SER A 941 -18.08 -8.33 50.13
N ILE A 942 -18.09 -8.41 48.76
CA ILE A 942 -18.03 -9.80 48.25
C ILE A 942 -16.65 -10.01 47.61
N THR A 943 -15.98 -11.13 48.12
CA THR A 943 -14.73 -11.60 47.47
C THR A 943 -14.87 -13.07 47.08
N VAL A 944 -13.86 -13.46 46.30
CA VAL A 944 -13.92 -14.90 45.94
C VAL A 944 -12.51 -15.48 46.06
N GLY A 945 -12.41 -16.73 46.84
CA GLY A 945 -11.14 -17.48 46.94
C GLY A 945 -11.01 -18.53 45.83
N TYR A 946 -9.65 -18.88 45.56
CA TYR A 946 -9.33 -19.95 44.60
C TYR A 946 -8.43 -21.00 45.25
N SER A 947 -8.71 -22.39 45.05
CA SER A 947 -8.08 -23.49 45.81
C SER A 947 -6.67 -23.79 45.28
N GLY A 948 -6.27 -23.18 44.21
CA GLY A 948 -4.96 -23.46 43.56
C GLY A 948 -4.98 -24.78 42.79
N ASP A 949 -3.80 -25.01 42.04
CA ASP A 949 -3.53 -26.30 41.36
C ASP A 949 -2.03 -26.45 41.11
N VAL A 950 -1.73 -27.50 40.24
CA VAL A 950 -0.29 -27.88 40.10
C VAL A 950 0.47 -26.73 39.44
N ASN A 951 -0.22 -25.76 38.83
CA ASN A 951 0.48 -24.71 38.04
C ASN A 951 0.22 -23.33 38.64
N PHE A 952 -0.93 -23.23 39.48
CA PHE A 952 -1.29 -21.90 40.00
C PHE A 952 -1.42 -21.99 41.52
N ALA A 953 -0.88 -20.92 42.11
CA ALA A 953 -0.92 -20.91 43.58
C ALA A 953 -2.34 -20.62 44.08
N ALA A 954 -2.74 -21.10 45.27
CA ALA A 954 -4.09 -20.87 45.86
C ALA A 954 -4.25 -19.40 46.27
N VAL A 955 -5.55 -18.92 46.07
CA VAL A 955 -5.85 -17.54 46.50
C VAL A 955 -6.84 -17.60 47.68
N SER A 956 -6.33 -16.94 48.70
CA SER A 956 -7.28 -16.86 49.83
C SER A 956 -8.34 -15.78 49.58
N GLY A 957 -9.69 -16.03 49.80
CA GLY A 957 -10.83 -15.09 49.55
C GLY A 957 -10.78 -13.90 50.49
N THR A 958 -9.81 -13.89 51.43
CA THR A 958 -9.77 -12.75 52.38
C THR A 958 -8.50 -11.93 52.17
N ASN A 959 -7.71 -12.33 51.19
CA ASN A 959 -6.48 -11.58 50.89
C ASN A 959 -6.76 -10.42 49.92
N PRO A 960 -6.68 -9.22 50.38
CA PRO A 960 -7.10 -8.06 49.57
C PRO A 960 -6.09 -7.75 48.46
N ALA A 961 -4.87 -8.39 48.48
CA ALA A 961 -3.86 -8.15 47.44
C ALA A 961 -4.17 -8.94 46.16
N VAL A 962 -5.01 -9.93 46.28
CA VAL A 962 -5.14 -10.79 45.07
C VAL A 962 -6.60 -11.23 44.93
N ALA A 963 -7.43 -10.94 46.00
CA ALA A 963 -8.89 -11.18 45.89
C ALA A 963 -9.63 -9.85 45.83
N ASN A 964 -10.06 -9.47 44.60
CA ASN A 964 -10.71 -8.15 44.42
C ASN A 964 -12.19 -8.20 44.81
N ALA A 965 -12.52 -7.15 45.67
CA ALA A 965 -13.87 -7.20 46.28
C ALA A 965 -14.85 -6.32 45.48
N SER A 966 -16.11 -6.68 45.39
CA SER A 966 -17.25 -5.82 44.98
C SER A 966 -18.24 -5.68 46.15
N SER A 967 -18.77 -4.37 46.23
CA SER A 967 -19.68 -4.22 47.38
C SER A 967 -21.08 -3.78 46.92
N PHE A 968 -22.14 -4.34 47.69
CA PHE A 968 -23.51 -3.84 47.50
C PHE A 968 -24.22 -3.76 48.85
N VAL A 969 -25.31 -2.90 48.81
CA VAL A 969 -25.98 -2.68 50.11
C VAL A 969 -27.35 -3.37 50.10
N ILE A 970 -27.55 -4.21 51.37
CA ILE A 970 -28.91 -4.76 51.56
C ILE A 970 -29.71 -3.79 52.44
N VAL A 971 -30.77 -3.27 51.74
CA VAL A 971 -31.52 -2.23 52.48
C VAL A 971 -32.81 -2.84 53.03
N PRO A 972 -33.36 -2.37 54.33
CA PRO A 972 -34.61 -2.86 54.91
C PRO A 972 -35.82 -2.61 53.98
N VAL A 973 -36.70 -3.67 54.10
CA VAL A 973 -37.96 -3.40 53.36
C VAL A 973 -38.89 -2.56 54.24
N THR A 974 -38.93 -1.16 54.17
CA THR A 974 -39.81 -0.37 55.07
C THR A 974 -40.90 0.31 54.22
N GLY A 975 -42.26 0.00 54.68
CA GLY A 975 -43.34 0.74 54.01
C GLY A 975 -44.35 -0.23 53.37
N ALA A 976 -45.62 0.13 53.10
CA ALA A 976 -46.73 -0.66 52.52
C ALA A 976 -46.41 -1.11 51.10
N ALA A 977 -46.76 -2.40 50.75
CA ALA A 977 -46.42 -3.05 49.46
C ALA A 977 -46.97 -2.23 48.27
N THR A 978 -46.13 -2.18 47.19
CA THR A 978 -46.55 -1.51 45.93
C THR A 978 -46.44 -2.51 44.77
N VAL A 979 -47.28 -2.19 43.75
CA VAL A 979 -47.13 -2.93 42.48
C VAL A 979 -46.49 -1.99 41.43
N THR A 980 -45.25 -2.48 40.78
CA THR A 980 -44.58 -1.68 39.73
C THR A 980 -44.79 -2.34 38.36
N SER A 981 -45.22 -1.43 37.41
CA SER A 981 -45.39 -1.96 36.03
C SER A 981 -44.64 -1.06 35.05
N ILE A 982 -44.26 -1.60 33.92
CA ILE A 982 -43.51 -0.84 32.88
C ILE A 982 -44.19 -1.08 31.53
N VAL A 983 -44.40 0.21 30.82
CA VAL A 983 -44.98 0.11 29.45
C VAL A 983 -44.10 0.94 28.50
N GLN A 984 -43.92 0.40 27.33
CA GLN A 984 -43.17 1.14 26.28
C GLN A 984 -44.15 1.87 25.33
N THR A 985 -43.74 3.26 24.87
CA THR A 985 -44.58 3.98 23.91
C THR A 985 -43.67 4.78 22.96
N PRO A 986 -43.97 4.53 21.64
CA PRO A 986 -44.94 3.68 20.93
C PRO A 986 -44.54 2.20 20.98
N THR A 987 -45.49 1.22 20.92
CA THR A 987 -45.31 -0.24 21.07
C THR A 987 -44.47 -0.80 19.90
N SER A 988 -44.18 0.09 18.78
CA SER A 988 -43.25 -0.29 17.70
C SER A 988 -42.32 0.89 17.38
N VAL A 989 -41.04 0.59 17.39
CA VAL A 989 -40.05 1.68 17.25
C VAL A 989 -39.09 1.31 16.10
N THR A 990 -38.86 2.25 15.12
CA THR A 990 -37.93 2.04 14.00
C THR A 990 -36.63 2.79 14.24
N TYR A 991 -35.58 2.28 13.75
CA TYR A 991 -34.21 2.80 13.96
C TYR A 991 -34.17 4.32 13.79
N GLY A 992 -33.68 5.07 14.97
CA GLY A 992 -33.46 6.53 14.87
C GLY A 992 -34.67 7.32 15.39
N GLN A 993 -35.83 6.42 15.84
CA GLN A 993 -37.03 7.10 16.40
C GLN A 993 -36.93 7.13 17.93
N SER A 994 -37.07 8.33 18.65
CA SER A 994 -37.14 8.39 20.13
C SER A 994 -38.41 7.72 20.66
N PHE A 995 -38.21 6.80 21.77
CA PHE A 995 -39.43 6.24 22.39
C PHE A 995 -39.32 6.31 23.91
N SER A 996 -40.53 6.03 24.63
CA SER A 996 -40.55 6.25 26.09
C SER A 996 -40.94 4.95 26.81
N TYR A 997 -40.23 4.70 28.07
CA TYR A 997 -40.78 3.73 29.04
C TYR A 997 -41.55 4.46 30.14
N ILE A 998 -42.79 4.01 30.14
CA ILE A 998 -43.62 4.64 31.20
C ILE A 998 -43.76 3.64 32.36
N VAL A 999 -43.19 4.02 33.54
CA VAL A 999 -43.25 3.14 34.72
C VAL A 999 -44.32 3.67 35.69
N THR A 1000 -45.27 2.64 36.07
CA THR A 1000 -46.34 3.04 37.01
C THR A 1000 -46.16 2.26 38.33
N VAL A 1001 -46.27 3.07 39.40
CA VAL A 1001 -46.16 2.44 40.72
C VAL A 1001 -47.43 2.75 41.52
N THR A 1002 -48.11 1.54 42.07
CA THR A 1002 -49.36 1.79 42.81
C THR A 1002 -49.31 1.05 44.15
N PRO A 1003 -49.96 1.72 45.13
CA PRO A 1003 -50.02 1.00 46.42
C PRO A 1003 -50.93 -0.23 46.34
N VAL A 1004 -50.60 -1.34 47.03
CA VAL A 1004 -51.37 -2.61 47.02
C VAL A 1004 -52.67 -2.40 47.79
N LYS A 1005 -52.69 -1.54 48.90
CA LYS A 1005 -53.92 -1.22 49.65
C LYS A 1005 -54.62 0.01 49.05
N LYS A 1006 -55.98 -0.11 48.70
CA LYS A 1006 -56.76 0.93 48.00
C LYS A 1006 -56.98 2.15 48.91
N GLY A 1007 -56.66 3.47 48.39
CA GLY A 1007 -56.95 4.74 49.10
C GLY A 1007 -55.68 5.30 49.76
N GLY A 1008 -54.40 4.71 49.59
CA GLY A 1008 -53.13 5.18 50.15
C GLY A 1008 -52.54 6.33 49.32
N PRO A 1009 -51.54 7.23 50.03
CA PRO A 1009 -50.91 8.35 49.31
C PRO A 1009 -50.18 7.88 48.04
N VAL A 1010 -50.24 8.68 46.94
CA VAL A 1010 -49.62 8.33 45.65
C VAL A 1010 -48.10 8.14 45.86
N PRO A 1011 -47.55 6.96 45.36
CA PRO A 1011 -46.12 6.67 45.50
C PRO A 1011 -45.26 7.71 44.78
N THR A 1012 -44.24 8.26 45.51
CA THR A 1012 -43.26 9.23 44.97
C THR A 1012 -41.86 8.61 44.99
N GLY A 1013 -40.87 9.21 44.35
CA GLY A 1013 -39.51 8.65 44.41
C GLY A 1013 -39.03 8.24 43.01
N GLN A 1014 -37.82 7.47 42.91
CA GLN A 1014 -37.17 7.23 41.60
C GLN A 1014 -37.45 5.80 41.11
N VAL A 1015 -37.50 5.67 39.78
CA VAL A 1015 -37.56 4.32 39.17
C VAL A 1015 -36.38 4.19 38.20
N THR A 1016 -35.77 2.97 38.31
CA THR A 1016 -34.66 2.71 37.37
C THR A 1016 -35.04 1.57 36.41
N ILE A 1017 -34.59 1.76 35.11
CA ILE A 1017 -34.80 0.70 34.10
C ILE A 1017 -33.48 -0.03 33.87
N THR A 1018 -33.67 -1.40 34.08
CA THR A 1018 -32.46 -2.22 33.83
C THR A 1018 -32.79 -3.32 32.80
N GLY A 1019 -31.80 -3.54 31.89
CA GLY A 1019 -32.03 -4.63 30.91
C GLY A 1019 -30.70 -5.14 30.36
N ASN A 1020 -30.75 -6.24 29.53
CA ASN A 1020 -29.57 -6.75 28.81
C ASN A 1020 -29.32 -5.94 27.52
N GLY A 1021 -28.02 -5.40 27.30
CA GLY A 1021 -27.70 -4.73 26.01
C GLY A 1021 -27.72 -3.21 26.16
N ASN A 1022 -27.41 -2.54 27.32
CA ASN A 1022 -27.21 -1.11 27.64
C ASN A 1022 -28.53 -0.36 27.65
N PHE A 1023 -29.70 -0.90 28.03
CA PHE A 1023 -31.02 -0.26 28.20
C PHE A 1023 -31.17 0.21 29.65
N ASP A 1024 -30.26 1.35 30.03
CA ASP A 1024 -30.32 1.82 31.43
C ASP A 1024 -30.81 3.27 31.46
N GLY A 1025 -31.88 3.54 32.27
CA GLY A 1025 -32.38 4.93 32.42
C GLY A 1025 -33.11 5.09 33.76
N SER A 1026 -33.23 6.38 34.07
CA SER A 1026 -33.96 6.59 35.35
C SER A 1026 -34.93 7.77 35.20
N ALA A 1027 -35.99 7.67 36.00
CA ALA A 1027 -36.94 8.81 36.00
C ALA A 1027 -37.54 8.96 37.40
N THR A 1028 -37.90 10.28 37.69
CA THR A 1028 -38.59 10.54 38.97
C THR A 1028 -40.11 10.37 38.79
N LEU A 1029 -40.75 9.81 39.90
CA LEU A 1029 -42.20 9.57 39.78
C LEU A 1029 -42.98 10.86 39.99
N ILE A 1030 -43.88 11.21 39.04
CA ILE A 1030 -44.87 12.32 39.20
C ILE A 1030 -46.29 11.72 39.13
N ASN A 1031 -46.91 11.75 40.43
CA ASN A 1031 -48.24 11.15 40.62
C ASN A 1031 -48.21 9.63 40.36
N GLY A 1032 -47.10 9.01 40.77
CA GLY A 1032 -47.03 7.53 40.72
C GLY A 1032 -46.55 7.04 39.33
N ILE A 1033 -46.09 8.04 38.47
CA ILE A 1033 -45.72 7.61 37.10
C ILE A 1033 -44.34 8.21 36.79
N GLY A 1034 -43.43 7.36 36.23
CA GLY A 1034 -42.12 7.82 35.73
C GLY A 1034 -41.99 7.57 34.22
N ASN A 1035 -41.41 8.70 33.52
CA ASN A 1035 -41.24 8.56 32.06
C ASN A 1035 -39.74 8.66 31.70
N VAL A 1036 -39.26 7.58 31.14
CA VAL A 1036 -37.84 7.60 30.69
C VAL A 1036 -37.81 7.58 29.16
N ILE A 1037 -37.12 8.70 28.56
CA ILE A 1037 -37.04 8.79 27.09
C ILE A 1037 -35.70 8.18 26.64
N MET A 1038 -35.97 7.27 25.71
CA MET A 1038 -34.74 6.58 25.25
C MET A 1038 -34.57 6.79 23.74
N GLU A 1039 -33.18 6.86 23.43
CA GLU A 1039 -32.83 6.80 21.99
C GLU A 1039 -31.79 5.69 21.77
N GLN A 1040 -32.16 4.65 20.89
CA GLN A 1040 -31.22 3.51 20.83
C GLN A 1040 -30.47 3.53 19.49
N PRO A 1041 -29.18 3.27 19.60
CA PRO A 1041 -28.32 3.36 18.42
C PRO A 1041 -28.30 2.04 17.62
N ASN A 1042 -29.20 0.94 18.20
CA ASN A 1042 -29.11 -0.35 17.48
C ASN A 1042 -30.51 -0.95 17.29
N ALA A 1043 -30.91 -1.65 16.02
CA ALA A 1043 -32.14 -2.46 15.82
C ALA A 1043 -32.00 -3.85 16.44
N GLY A 1044 -32.93 -4.38 17.34
CA GLY A 1044 -32.90 -5.71 18.01
C GLY A 1044 -33.94 -5.77 19.14
N THR A 1045 -33.95 -7.14 19.83
CA THR A 1045 -34.94 -7.35 20.90
C THR A 1045 -34.23 -7.45 22.24
N ALA A 1046 -34.68 -6.64 23.27
CA ALA A 1046 -34.08 -6.71 24.62
C ALA A 1046 -35.18 -6.92 25.67
N LYS A 1047 -34.61 -7.73 26.89
CA LYS A 1047 -35.53 -7.87 28.04
C LYS A 1047 -35.25 -6.77 29.07
N VAL A 1048 -36.36 -6.13 29.42
CA VAL A 1048 -36.18 -4.92 30.26
C VAL A 1048 -37.17 -5.00 31.43
N TYR A 1049 -36.62 -4.57 32.66
CA TYR A 1049 -37.59 -4.40 33.75
C TYR A 1049 -37.29 -3.12 34.52
N ALA A 1050 -38.28 -2.70 35.38
CA ALA A 1050 -38.11 -1.45 36.14
C ALA A 1050 -38.09 -1.75 37.64
N GLN A 1051 -37.27 -0.94 38.31
CA GLN A 1051 -37.21 -1.12 39.77
C GLN A 1051 -37.57 0.20 40.46
N TYR A 1052 -38.58 0.09 41.36
CA TYR A 1052 -38.95 1.24 42.22
C TYR A 1052 -38.20 1.15 43.55
N GLN A 1053 -37.54 2.21 44.03
CA GLN A 1053 -36.59 2.17 45.16
C GLN A 1053 -37.31 2.43 46.48
N GLY A 1054 -38.72 2.58 46.41
CA GLY A 1054 -39.49 2.82 47.65
C GLY A 1054 -39.45 4.30 48.04
N ASP A 1055 -40.41 4.78 48.87
CA ASP A 1055 -40.38 6.13 49.46
C ASP A 1055 -40.80 6.06 50.93
N THR A 1056 -40.98 7.31 51.49
CA THR A 1056 -41.20 7.36 52.95
C THR A 1056 -42.47 6.58 53.34
N HIS A 1057 -43.38 6.23 52.37
CA HIS A 1057 -44.68 5.57 52.70
C HIS A 1057 -44.71 4.14 52.14
N TYR A 1058 -43.86 3.83 51.08
CA TYR A 1058 -44.04 2.55 50.36
C TYR A 1058 -42.68 1.88 50.18
N ALA A 1059 -42.78 0.45 50.33
CA ALA A 1059 -41.55 -0.36 50.14
C ALA A 1059 -41.18 -0.46 48.66
N ALA A 1060 -39.81 -0.70 48.35
CA ALA A 1060 -39.33 -0.88 46.96
C ALA A 1060 -40.02 -2.09 46.31
N SER A 1061 -40.21 -2.05 45.02
CA SER A 1061 -40.84 -3.16 44.27
C SER A 1061 -40.28 -3.20 42.85
N THR A 1062 -40.38 -4.43 42.14
CA THR A 1062 -39.82 -4.58 40.78
C THR A 1062 -40.94 -5.00 39.81
N SER A 1063 -40.79 -4.51 38.61
CA SER A 1063 -41.81 -4.89 37.61
C SER A 1063 -41.49 -6.25 36.99
N PRO A 1064 -42.44 -6.86 36.30
CA PRO A 1064 -42.13 -8.01 35.43
C PRO A 1064 -41.24 -7.59 34.25
N VAL A 1065 -40.57 -8.47 33.64
CA VAL A 1065 -39.67 -8.18 32.51
C VAL A 1065 -40.50 -7.99 31.23
N VAL A 1066 -40.20 -6.76 30.43
CA VAL A 1066 -40.87 -6.59 29.11
C VAL A 1066 -39.83 -6.66 27.99
N THR A 1067 -40.36 -7.12 26.81
CA THR A 1067 -39.48 -7.24 25.63
C THR A 1067 -39.63 -6.01 24.73
N THR A 1068 -38.51 -5.32 24.43
CA THR A 1068 -38.51 -4.16 23.52
C THR A 1068 -37.83 -4.53 22.20
N THR A 1069 -38.72 -4.20 20.98
CA THR A 1069 -38.15 -4.50 19.63
C THR A 1069 -37.99 -3.20 18.84
N VAL A 1070 -36.82 -2.85 18.27
CA VAL A 1070 -36.58 -1.72 17.36
C VAL A 1070 -36.38 -2.24 15.93
N ALA A 1071 -37.43 -1.74 14.96
CA ALA A 1071 -37.48 -2.29 13.58
C ALA A 1071 -36.47 -1.55 12.70
N ARG A 1072 -36.01 -2.12 11.51
CA ARG A 1072 -35.02 -1.57 10.55
C ARG A 1072 -35.65 -0.50 9.66
N LEU A 1073 -34.81 0.65 8.94
CA LEU A 1073 -35.29 1.68 8.00
C LEU A 1073 -35.06 1.25 6.55
N THR A 1074 -36.09 1.71 5.45
CA THR A 1074 -35.91 1.46 4.01
C THR A 1074 -35.41 2.74 3.32
N THR A 1075 -34.15 2.72 2.43
CA THR A 1075 -33.57 3.90 1.78
C THR A 1075 -33.87 3.87 0.27
N PRO A 1076 -34.03 5.18 -0.51
CA PRO A 1076 -34.25 5.21 -1.96
C PRO A 1076 -32.98 4.83 -2.74
N VAL A 1077 -33.18 4.08 -4.06
CA VAL A 1077 -32.05 3.69 -4.93
C VAL A 1077 -32.32 4.20 -6.35
N SER A 1078 -31.15 4.74 -7.10
CA SER A 1078 -31.28 5.08 -8.53
C SER A 1078 -30.26 4.29 -9.36
N LEU A 1079 -30.64 3.99 -10.74
CA LEU A 1079 -29.78 3.28 -11.70
C LEU A 1079 -29.75 4.07 -13.02
N THR A 1080 -28.35 4.40 -13.48
CA THR A 1080 -28.22 5.11 -14.76
C THR A 1080 -27.16 4.41 -15.63
N SER A 1081 -27.18 4.69 -17.06
CA SER A 1081 -26.15 4.20 -18.00
C SER A 1081 -25.56 5.36 -18.78
N THR A 1082 -24.19 5.20 -19.27
CA THR A 1082 -23.40 6.26 -19.96
C THR A 1082 -23.93 6.48 -21.38
N ALA A 1083 -24.66 5.48 -21.98
CA ALA A 1083 -25.25 5.70 -23.32
C ALA A 1083 -26.49 4.80 -23.47
N SER A 1084 -27.54 5.37 -24.03
CA SER A 1084 -28.79 4.61 -24.20
C SER A 1084 -28.70 3.67 -25.42
N HIS A 1085 -27.35 3.84 -26.26
CA HIS A 1085 -27.06 2.96 -27.42
C HIS A 1085 -25.57 2.61 -27.43
N VAL A 1086 -25.23 1.17 -27.62
CA VAL A 1086 -23.81 0.77 -27.63
C VAL A 1086 -23.58 -0.23 -28.78
N VAL A 1087 -22.40 -0.04 -29.53
CA VAL A 1087 -22.07 -0.98 -30.62
C VAL A 1087 -21.73 -2.35 -30.03
N THR A 1088 -22.24 -3.45 -30.76
CA THR A 1088 -22.02 -4.82 -30.25
C THR A 1088 -20.53 -5.11 -30.09
N GLY A 1089 -20.10 -5.54 -28.82
CA GLY A 1089 -18.68 -5.92 -28.58
C GLY A 1089 -17.94 -4.80 -27.83
N GLN A 1090 -18.68 -3.60 -27.68
CA GLN A 1090 -18.01 -2.50 -26.96
C GLN A 1090 -18.57 -2.41 -25.54
N GLN A 1091 -17.75 -1.94 -24.59
CA GLN A 1091 -18.14 -1.86 -23.17
C GLN A 1091 -18.90 -0.57 -22.89
N THR A 1092 -20.02 -0.55 -22.03
CA THR A 1092 -20.74 0.63 -21.51
C THR A 1092 -20.70 0.59 -19.98
N SER A 1093 -20.83 1.84 -19.36
CA SER A 1093 -20.82 1.90 -17.88
C SER A 1093 -22.24 1.94 -17.30
N LEU A 1094 -22.54 1.13 -16.30
CA LEU A 1094 -23.78 1.18 -15.50
C LEU A 1094 -23.48 1.75 -14.11
N ASN A 1095 -24.40 2.81 -13.73
CA ASN A 1095 -24.17 3.45 -12.43
C ASN A 1095 -25.38 3.30 -11.51
N MET A 1096 -25.14 2.77 -10.23
CA MET A 1096 -26.22 2.66 -9.24
C MET A 1096 -25.87 3.50 -8.01
N VAL A 1097 -26.97 4.33 -7.57
CA VAL A 1097 -26.72 5.18 -6.39
C VAL A 1097 -27.77 4.85 -5.32
N VAL A 1098 -27.19 4.72 -4.01
CA VAL A 1098 -28.11 4.55 -2.87
C VAL A 1098 -28.01 5.78 -1.97
N GLU A 1099 -29.19 6.39 -1.72
CA GLU A 1099 -29.15 7.64 -0.94
C GLU A 1099 -29.01 7.34 0.55
N GLY A 1100 -27.93 8.10 1.21
CA GLY A 1100 -27.69 7.99 2.68
C GLY A 1100 -28.59 8.93 3.46
N TYR A 1101 -28.71 8.83 4.90
CA TYR A 1101 -29.58 9.73 5.69
C TYR A 1101 -28.76 10.40 6.79
N SER A 1102 -29.26 11.68 7.23
CA SER A 1102 -28.63 12.48 8.31
C SER A 1102 -29.47 12.39 9.58
N TYR A 1103 -28.52 12.20 10.83
CA TYR A 1103 -29.20 12.13 12.14
C TYR A 1103 -28.73 13.28 13.02
N GLY A 1104 -29.48 14.25 13.40
CA GLY A 1104 -29.23 15.26 14.47
C GLY A 1104 -27.79 15.16 15.02
N GLN A 1105 -27.43 15.05 16.47
CA GLN A 1105 -26.14 15.32 17.16
C GLN A 1105 -25.19 14.13 17.02
N PHE A 1106 -25.49 12.92 16.21
CA PHE A 1106 -24.61 11.72 16.22
C PHE A 1106 -24.05 11.48 14.82
N GLY A 1107 -24.24 12.50 13.83
CA GLY A 1107 -23.49 12.51 12.56
C GLY A 1107 -24.20 11.66 11.48
N TYR A 1108 -23.62 11.57 10.05
CA TYR A 1108 -24.14 11.06 8.77
C TYR A 1108 -23.85 9.55 8.65
N ASN A 1109 -24.96 8.77 8.27
CA ASN A 1109 -24.70 7.34 7.94
C ASN A 1109 -24.73 7.11 6.43
N ASN A 1110 -23.57 6.52 5.87
CA ASN A 1110 -23.46 6.15 4.45
C ASN A 1110 -23.87 4.68 4.24
N PRO A 1111 -24.73 4.46 3.17
CA PRO A 1111 -25.11 3.07 2.88
C PRO A 1111 -23.89 2.22 2.47
N THR A 1112 -23.68 1.00 3.17
CA THR A 1112 -22.58 0.07 2.80
C THR A 1112 -23.17 -1.26 2.32
N GLY A 1113 -22.80 -1.73 1.16
CA GLY A 1113 -23.34 -3.01 0.64
C GLY A 1113 -22.80 -3.27 -0.78
N THR A 1114 -23.32 -4.40 -1.38
CA THR A 1114 -22.86 -4.73 -2.74
C THR A 1114 -24.01 -4.55 -3.74
N VAL A 1115 -23.64 -4.22 -4.94
CA VAL A 1115 -24.61 -4.18 -6.04
C VAL A 1115 -24.23 -5.23 -7.10
N GLN A 1116 -25.31 -5.92 -7.57
CA GLN A 1116 -25.13 -6.80 -8.75
C GLN A 1116 -26.08 -6.38 -9.88
N PHE A 1117 -25.52 -6.46 -11.15
CA PHE A 1117 -26.35 -6.02 -12.30
C PHE A 1117 -26.80 -7.25 -13.12
N PHE A 1118 -28.09 -7.12 -13.60
CA PHE A 1118 -28.69 -8.18 -14.44
C PHE A 1118 -29.19 -7.57 -15.75
N THR A 1119 -29.13 -8.43 -16.75
CA THR A 1119 -29.76 -7.89 -18.00
C THR A 1119 -30.71 -8.94 -18.58
N ALA A 1120 -31.92 -8.48 -19.11
CA ALA A 1120 -32.83 -9.28 -19.95
C ALA A 1120 -32.81 -8.78 -21.40
N VAL A 1121 -32.55 -9.72 -22.31
CA VAL A 1121 -32.39 -9.28 -23.71
C VAL A 1121 -33.67 -9.64 -24.49
N ASP A 1122 -34.29 -8.59 -25.11
CA ASP A 1122 -35.48 -8.77 -25.99
C ASP A 1122 -36.59 -9.53 -25.26
N GLY A 1123 -36.76 -9.23 -24.01
CA GLY A 1123 -37.92 -9.78 -23.26
C GLY A 1123 -37.60 -11.15 -22.66
N GLY A 1124 -36.34 -11.67 -22.71
CA GLY A 1124 -35.90 -12.98 -22.15
C GLY A 1124 -35.62 -12.85 -20.65
N PRO A 1125 -35.30 -14.02 -19.96
CA PRO A 1125 -35.07 -13.98 -18.51
C PRO A 1125 -33.79 -13.19 -18.16
N PRO A 1126 -33.84 -12.42 -16.98
CA PRO A 1126 -32.66 -11.64 -16.56
C PRO A 1126 -31.46 -12.54 -16.21
N GLN A 1127 -30.31 -12.17 -16.72
CA GLN A 1127 -29.07 -12.90 -16.40
C GLN A 1127 -28.06 -11.91 -15.78
N ALA A 1128 -27.36 -12.51 -14.81
CA ALA A 1128 -26.36 -11.63 -14.15
C ALA A 1128 -25.25 -11.26 -15.14
N ILE A 1129 -24.91 -9.91 -15.14
CA ILE A 1129 -23.85 -9.55 -16.11
C ILE A 1129 -22.64 -9.01 -15.34
N THR A 1130 -22.84 -8.89 -13.96
CA THR A 1130 -21.66 -8.59 -13.15
C THR A 1130 -21.69 -9.43 -11.87
N PRO A 1131 -20.47 -9.68 -11.23
CA PRO A 1131 -20.50 -10.15 -9.83
C PRO A 1131 -20.94 -9.05 -8.86
N ALA A 1132 -21.27 -9.43 -7.62
CA ALA A 1132 -21.65 -8.39 -6.64
C ALA A 1132 -20.51 -7.40 -6.42
N ILE A 1133 -20.87 -6.08 -6.53
CA ILE A 1133 -19.83 -5.03 -6.45
C ILE A 1133 -20.10 -4.21 -5.18
N ASN A 1134 -18.99 -3.86 -4.49
CA ASN A 1134 -19.18 -3.04 -3.26
C ASN A 1134 -19.52 -1.58 -3.63
N MET A 1135 -20.32 -1.01 -2.84
CA MET A 1135 -20.67 0.41 -3.07
C MET A 1135 -19.66 1.31 -2.36
N LEU A 1136 -19.37 2.51 -3.14
CA LEU A 1136 -18.42 3.46 -2.53
C LEU A 1136 -19.12 4.77 -2.21
N PRO A 1137 -18.83 5.44 -1.21
CA PRO A 1137 -19.42 6.73 -0.87
C PRO A 1137 -19.23 7.75 -2.01
N LEU A 1138 -20.38 8.47 -2.39
CA LEU A 1138 -20.37 9.50 -3.46
C LEU A 1138 -20.40 10.89 -2.82
N GLN A 1139 -19.51 11.92 -3.41
CA GLN A 1139 -19.65 13.32 -2.96
C GLN A 1139 -20.79 14.01 -3.73
N PRO A 1140 -21.80 14.81 -2.55
CA PRO A 1140 -21.58 15.06 -1.12
C PRO A 1140 -21.94 13.83 -0.27
N GLU A 1141 -21.04 13.36 0.90
CA GLU A 1141 -20.75 12.30 1.88
C GLU A 1141 -22.03 11.64 2.39
N ILE A 1142 -23.28 11.72 1.66
CA ILE A 1142 -24.41 11.04 2.32
C ILE A 1142 -24.91 9.91 1.40
N ASN A 1143 -24.31 9.76 0.11
CA ASN A 1143 -24.80 8.72 -0.84
C ASN A 1143 -23.68 7.72 -1.13
N ALA A 1144 -24.10 6.49 -1.50
CA ALA A 1144 -23.12 5.48 -1.97
C ALA A 1144 -23.52 4.98 -3.37
N GLY A 1145 -22.37 4.85 -4.25
CA GLY A 1145 -22.71 4.43 -5.62
C GLY A 1145 -21.75 3.34 -6.10
N ALA A 1146 -22.14 2.57 -7.08
CA ALA A 1146 -21.29 1.60 -7.79
C ALA A 1146 -21.44 1.81 -9.31
N SER A 1147 -20.09 1.73 -9.91
CA SER A 1147 -20.10 1.82 -11.38
C SER A 1147 -19.36 0.61 -11.97
N VAL A 1148 -20.08 0.01 -12.95
CA VAL A 1148 -19.39 -1.14 -13.59
C VAL A 1148 -19.48 -0.97 -15.11
N ARG A 1149 -18.32 -1.53 -15.74
CA ARG A 1149 -18.39 -1.55 -17.21
C ARG A 1149 -18.74 -2.97 -17.71
N VAL A 1150 -19.73 -2.92 -18.64
CA VAL A 1150 -20.16 -4.27 -19.09
C VAL A 1150 -20.29 -4.26 -20.61
N ARG A 1151 -19.97 -5.43 -21.20
CA ARG A 1151 -20.40 -5.62 -22.61
C ARG A 1151 -21.79 -6.25 -22.67
N LEU A 1152 -22.65 -5.51 -23.39
CA LEU A 1152 -24.03 -6.05 -23.41
C LEU A 1152 -24.26 -6.89 -24.67
N PRO A 1153 -24.94 -7.92 -24.61
CA PRO A 1153 -25.28 -8.69 -25.81
C PRO A 1153 -26.08 -7.86 -26.82
N ALA A 1154 -25.98 -8.29 -28.11
CA ALA A 1154 -26.73 -7.55 -29.16
C ALA A 1154 -28.24 -7.65 -28.91
N GLY A 1155 -28.97 -6.43 -29.00
CA GLY A 1155 -30.46 -6.43 -28.87
C GLY A 1155 -30.89 -5.39 -27.83
N ARG A 1156 -32.30 -5.40 -27.55
CA ARG A 1156 -32.84 -4.48 -26.53
C ARG A 1156 -32.62 -5.05 -25.12
N ASN A 1157 -31.72 -4.36 -24.36
CA ASN A 1157 -31.38 -4.86 -23.00
C ASN A 1157 -32.14 -4.08 -21.93
N VAL A 1158 -32.89 -4.90 -21.03
CA VAL A 1158 -33.44 -4.29 -19.80
C VAL A 1158 -32.51 -4.62 -18.63
N VAL A 1159 -31.87 -3.51 -18.13
CA VAL A 1159 -30.87 -3.77 -17.08
C VAL A 1159 -31.49 -3.47 -15.71
N THR A 1160 -31.19 -4.50 -14.75
CA THR A 1160 -31.66 -4.31 -13.37
C THR A 1160 -30.46 -4.33 -12.42
N GLY A 1161 -30.36 -3.29 -11.50
CA GLY A 1161 -29.33 -3.30 -10.44
C GLY A 1161 -29.96 -3.72 -9.09
N ARG A 1162 -29.25 -4.73 -8.43
CA ARG A 1162 -29.78 -5.20 -7.13
C ARG A 1162 -28.77 -4.86 -6.02
N PHE A 1163 -29.23 -4.17 -5.01
CA PHE A 1163 -28.36 -3.77 -3.89
C PHE A 1163 -28.58 -4.71 -2.70
N ARG A 1164 -27.34 -5.17 -2.19
CA ARG A 1164 -27.40 -5.99 -0.97
C ARG A 1164 -26.52 -5.37 0.11
N ALA A 1165 -27.02 -5.17 1.26
CA ALA A 1165 -26.24 -4.48 2.33
C ALA A 1165 -25.34 -5.48 3.06
N ILE A 1166 -23.96 -5.13 3.48
CA ILE A 1166 -23.00 -5.99 4.20
C ILE A 1166 -23.47 -6.14 5.65
N GLN A 1167 -23.69 -7.55 6.11
CA GLN A 1167 -24.20 -7.83 7.47
C GLN A 1167 -23.09 -8.47 8.32
N THR A 1168 -22.21 -7.74 9.33
CA THR A 1168 -21.40 -8.46 10.35
C THR A 1168 -22.21 -8.69 11.63
N SER A 1169 -21.88 -9.89 12.61
CA SER A 1169 -22.55 -10.38 13.84
C SER A 1169 -22.74 -9.24 14.84
N THR A 1170 -22.03 -8.03 14.71
CA THR A 1170 -22.25 -6.81 15.54
C THR A 1170 -23.04 -5.77 14.74
N GLN A 1171 -23.44 -6.04 13.36
CA GLN A 1171 -24.15 -5.09 12.47
C GLN A 1171 -25.51 -5.67 12.05
N LYS A 1172 -25.91 -6.84 12.54
CA LYS A 1172 -27.28 -7.33 12.30
C LYS A 1172 -28.31 -6.40 12.94
N ARG A 1173 -27.72 -5.32 13.63
CA ARG A 1173 -28.64 -4.50 14.42
C ARG A 1173 -28.66 -3.06 13.89
N LEU A 1174 -27.89 -2.78 12.64
CA LEU A 1174 -27.66 -1.39 12.22
C LEU A 1174 -28.13 -1.21 10.78
N SER A 1175 -29.14 -2.01 9.91
CA SER A 1175 -29.20 -1.54 8.50
C SER A 1175 -30.66 -1.61 8.00
N PRO A 1176 -31.02 -0.64 6.78
CA PRO A 1176 -32.30 -0.67 6.07
C PRO A 1176 -32.52 -2.01 5.34
N SER A 1177 -33.76 -2.47 4.99
CA SER A 1177 -34.23 -3.70 4.34
C SER A 1177 -33.11 -4.41 3.57
N PRO A 1178 -32.94 -5.77 3.63
CA PRO A 1178 -31.86 -6.67 3.19
C PRO A 1178 -31.76 -6.74 1.66
N SER A 1179 -32.78 -5.89 0.79
CA SER A 1179 -32.60 -6.05 -0.67
C SER A 1179 -33.48 -5.04 -1.41
N LEU A 1180 -32.75 -4.10 -2.24
CA LEU A 1180 -33.45 -3.11 -3.10
C LEU A 1180 -33.04 -3.32 -4.56
N SER A 1181 -34.14 -3.05 -5.56
CA SER A 1181 -33.78 -3.24 -6.99
C SER A 1181 -34.33 -2.08 -7.82
N ARG A 1182 -33.47 -1.64 -8.95
CA ARG A 1182 -33.94 -0.63 -9.93
C ARG A 1182 -33.61 -1.10 -11.35
N THR A 1183 -34.53 -0.57 -12.46
CA THR A 1183 -34.35 -1.09 -13.82
C THR A 1183 -34.16 0.08 -14.80
N GLU A 1184 -33.21 -0.15 -15.80
CA GLU A 1184 -33.02 0.80 -16.92
C GLU A 1184 -32.95 0.03 -18.25
N THR A 1185 -33.52 0.76 -19.48
CA THR A 1185 -33.54 0.04 -20.78
C THR A 1185 -32.48 0.64 -21.71
N LEU A 1186 -31.63 -0.37 -22.40
CA LEU A 1186 -30.58 0.05 -23.36
C LEU A 1186 -30.70 -0.74 -24.67
N GLN A 1187 -30.08 -0.02 -25.88
CA GLN A 1187 -30.08 -0.76 -27.18
C GLN A 1187 -28.64 -1.00 -27.63
N SER A 1188 -28.21 -2.41 -27.95
CA SER A 1188 -26.89 -2.76 -28.51
C SER A 1188 -27.03 -3.28 -29.94
N GLU A 1189 -26.46 -2.44 -30.97
CA GLU A 1189 -26.71 -2.84 -32.39
C GLU A 1189 -25.37 -3.16 -33.07
N GLN A 1190 -25.30 -4.19 -33.96
CA GLN A 1190 -24.15 -4.56 -34.82
C GLN A 1190 -23.88 -3.47 -35.87
N SER A 1191 -22.76 -2.73 -35.72
CA SER A 1191 -22.29 -1.71 -36.68
C SER A 1191 -22.61 -2.13 -38.12
N ARG A 1192 -23.67 -1.64 -38.75
CA ARG A 1192 -23.89 -1.66 -40.22
C ARG A 1192 -22.70 -1.03 -40.95
N ASN A 1193 -21.47 -1.58 -40.79
CA ASN A 1193 -20.49 -1.13 -41.81
C ASN A 1193 -19.94 -2.32 -42.59
N ASP A 1194 -20.86 -3.15 -43.22
CA ASP A 1194 -20.24 -4.00 -44.27
C ASP A 1194 -21.14 -4.04 -45.51
N LYS A 1195 -21.75 -2.90 -45.95
CA LYS A 1195 -22.29 -3.05 -47.33
C LYS A 1195 -21.66 -2.00 -48.25
N ALA A 1196 -20.32 -1.79 -48.22
CA ALA A 1196 -19.74 -1.23 -49.47
C ALA A 1196 -18.56 -2.09 -49.93
N GLN A 1197 -18.71 -3.43 -49.99
CA GLN A 1197 -17.73 -4.10 -50.88
C GLN A 1197 -18.29 -5.45 -51.33
N ARG A 1198 -19.51 -5.48 -52.02
CA ARG A 1198 -19.52 -6.68 -52.90
C ARG A 1198 -20.60 -6.51 -53.96
N GLY A 1199 -20.53 -5.59 -54.91
CA GLY A 1199 -21.10 -5.72 -56.28
C GLY A 1199 -20.23 -6.62 -57.16
N ALA A 1200 -20.61 -7.90 -57.26
CA ALA A 1200 -20.65 -8.49 -58.64
C ALA A 1200 -20.59 -10.02 -58.52
N ALA A 1201 -21.77 -10.69 -58.63
CA ALA A 1201 -21.92 -11.73 -59.67
C ALA A 1201 -22.87 -12.84 -59.17
N ALA A 1202 -24.11 -12.93 -59.73
CA ALA A 1202 -24.84 -13.81 -60.67
C ALA A 1202 -25.27 -15.10 -59.97
N GLY A 1203 -26.60 -15.31 -59.79
CA GLY A 1203 -27.52 -16.22 -60.54
C GLY A 1203 -27.99 -17.38 -59.62
N THR A 1204 -29.28 -17.43 -59.34
CA THR A 1204 -30.40 -18.29 -59.78
C THR A 1204 -30.98 -19.04 -58.56
N ARG A 1205 -32.27 -18.79 -58.28
CA ARG A 1205 -33.60 -19.43 -58.45
C ARG A 1205 -33.83 -20.43 -57.30
N SER A 1206 -34.91 -20.16 -56.54
CA SER A 1206 -36.19 -20.93 -56.49
C SER A 1206 -36.74 -20.91 -55.07
N SER A 1207 -37.77 -20.04 -54.87
CA SER A 1207 -39.01 -20.27 -54.10
C SER A 1207 -39.60 -21.66 -54.36
N PRO A 1208 -40.55 -22.12 -53.47
CA PRO A 1208 -41.87 -21.57 -53.10
C PRO A 1208 -42.45 -22.22 -51.84
N LYS A 1209 -43.13 -21.37 -51.05
CA LYS A 1209 -44.59 -21.21 -50.93
C LYS A 1209 -45.11 -22.04 -49.74
N GLU A 1210 -45.70 -21.32 -48.81
CA GLU A 1210 -47.14 -21.52 -48.50
C GLU A 1210 -47.51 -20.69 -47.27
N GLU A 1211 -48.24 -19.59 -47.50
CA GLU A 1211 -49.60 -19.00 -47.47
C GLU A 1211 -50.47 -19.66 -46.39
N CYS A 1212 -50.95 -18.84 -45.47
CA CYS A 1212 -52.40 -18.58 -45.39
C CYS A 1212 -52.72 -17.82 -44.10
N LEU A 1213 -53.12 -16.54 -44.29
CA LEU A 1213 -54.45 -15.90 -44.46
C LEU A 1213 -54.87 -15.22 -43.14
N MET A 1214 -54.76 -13.93 -43.09
CA MET A 1214 -55.47 -12.63 -42.95
C MET A 1214 -56.81 -12.81 -42.23
N PRO A 1215 -57.45 -11.77 -41.73
CA PRO A 1215 -57.56 -10.33 -42.03
C PRO A 1215 -58.28 -9.55 -40.93
N ARG A 1216 -57.81 -8.33 -40.81
CA ARG A 1216 -58.44 -7.09 -41.31
C ARG A 1216 -58.82 -6.20 -40.13
N SER A 1217 -58.12 -5.14 -39.94
CA SER A 1217 -58.11 -3.69 -40.21
C SER A 1217 -59.14 -2.97 -39.34
N PRO A 1218 -59.08 -1.69 -39.25
CA PRO A 1218 -58.37 -0.49 -39.72
C PRO A 1218 -58.56 0.70 -38.77
N ALA A 1219 -57.44 1.43 -38.70
CA ALA A 1219 -57.39 2.81 -39.23
C ALA A 1219 -57.52 3.82 -38.08
N THR A 1220 -56.48 4.40 -37.73
CA THR A 1220 -55.92 5.75 -37.52
C THR A 1220 -57.03 6.77 -37.30
N PRO A 1221 -56.79 7.96 -36.67
CA PRO A 1221 -55.88 9.08 -36.89
C PRO A 1221 -55.86 10.04 -35.70
N PHE A 1222 -54.70 10.50 -35.34
CA PHE A 1222 -53.97 11.79 -35.25
C PHE A 1222 -54.54 12.63 -34.11
N PRO A 1223 -53.95 13.69 -33.62
CA PRO A 1223 -52.84 14.63 -33.39
C PRO A 1223 -53.07 15.49 -32.13
N SER A 1224 -51.94 15.92 -31.52
CA SER A 1224 -51.38 17.28 -31.35
C SER A 1224 -51.63 17.79 -29.93
N SER A 1225 -50.59 18.06 -29.23
CA SER A 1225 -50.04 19.39 -28.88
C SER A 1225 -50.10 19.61 -27.36
N SER A 1226 -48.96 19.81 -26.79
CA SER A 1226 -48.20 21.00 -26.35
C SER A 1226 -48.46 21.27 -24.86
N ILE A 1227 -47.45 21.21 -24.04
CA ILE A 1227 -46.67 22.32 -23.43
C ILE A 1227 -46.83 22.22 -21.90
N LEU A 1228 -45.71 22.07 -21.14
CA LEU A 1228 -44.96 23.03 -20.30
C LEU A 1228 -44.85 22.49 -18.87
N GLN A 1229 -43.64 22.21 -18.44
CA GLN A 1229 -43.08 22.99 -17.32
C GLN A 1229 -42.03 22.14 -16.58
N ALA A 1230 -40.77 22.42 -16.89
CA ALA A 1230 -39.63 23.10 -16.24
C ALA A 1230 -39.37 22.51 -14.85
N PHE A 1231 -38.40 21.65 -14.92
CA PHE A 1231 -37.18 21.47 -14.11
C PHE A 1231 -36.79 22.79 -13.42
#